data_AF-A0A1T5GZX2-F1
#
_entry.id   AF-A0A1T5GZX2-F1
#
_cell.length_a   1.000
_cell.length_b   1.000
_cell.length_c   1.000
_cell.angle_alpha   90.00
_cell.angle_beta   90.00
_cell.angle_gamma   90.00
#
_symmetry.space_group_name_H-M   'P 1'
#
loop_
_entity.id
_entity.type
_entity.pdbx_description
1 polymer ?
#
loop_
_entity_poly.entity_id
_entity_poly.type
_entity_poly.pdbx_seq_one_letter_code
_entity_poly.pdbx_strand_id
1 'polypeptide(L)'
;MQEKPFTIKKFLAFIICTLTLGALLLVAANYNPVIDLDNPELVKIIRKKINKPSGYLYRTDILSIIHLDASNSNLKSLDGIQRLRRLTSLNIENNHISDVAPLGELKMLTRLNLSNNTIGCLYEAGFNELISLPLRRLQINNFPQHLEPDNPRITDISLIGHLTALERLELRGHLVDDLTPLARLRNLRHLNLRENKLSCILPLSSLHALIYLNLHSNDSVKSLAPIAHLTNIETLILRNVPIGSDIRYLENLTRLIRLNLRNCNIYDTEVLAKLMAQGALQDDWENNRMAEVDIRDNAFPETDFDPYGPIRPYWNRIFHAKRGVLPATVSSIEPPKFSHRGGFHPESFDLVLSHPDPEVTIYYTLDGSIPDTANINGTTYLYQNQYQWHAWQKPGELLSNTYQTQLYNQPIKIVDRSPEPDKLTQISTTFHRDPARFPGYFPSSPVHKGTVVRAIAFKNGNIPSQISTNTYFVGENPYTLPIISLAIQEDQLFDYKYGIYVAGVDYSKWRKKNTNSLLPNIAVNRGNYQRRGSSWERTLNIEYYPIIKSYTTINREVLIRIHGGFSRTLPSKSLRLYTSSNTNESSTLNFPEINDIDFERFILRNSGNDFLYTYFKDPFIQNLANGLNFSTQAYQPGIVFINGEYWGLLNLRERYDRYYITNKYEIDPDSIEYLTANAIIKEGTNIHYKSMIDFIKNNQISDKINFEYVQCMMDMDSFIDYFITNIFINNKDWPGGNIDYWRKNKTTDCADELAFNDGRWRWMLFDTDFGFIDYSTNTLNIATNPNSKGWPNPEWSIFLLRELLKNENFKIQFINRMSDLLNTYFLQDRIIDMIDDMKSVLKPEIPAHIHRWSSPKSMDDWFANVDHMKVFATQRPAFQRQHLKDFFELEREVLVTLDINNHQNGYITLNTIDIQPSTPGVSETPYPWSGIYFHSMPVTITANPKPGYKFVKWVETGYIKPSISFTLTDNINFTAIFERE
;
A
#
# COMPACT_ATOMS: atom_id res chain seq x y z
N MET A 1 87.97 -32.77 37.02
CA MET A 1 88.93 -32.80 35.90
C MET A 1 88.19 -33.22 34.65
N GLN A 2 88.45 -32.51 33.55
CA GLN A 2 87.95 -32.72 32.17
C GLN A 2 86.51 -32.25 31.87
N GLU A 3 86.41 -30.96 31.54
CA GLU A 3 85.48 -30.48 30.52
C GLU A 3 85.71 -31.26 29.21
N LYS A 4 84.66 -31.91 28.68
CA LYS A 4 84.62 -32.36 27.28
C LYS A 4 83.85 -31.32 26.48
N PRO A 5 84.38 -30.82 25.36
CA PRO A 5 83.72 -29.78 24.59
C PRO A 5 82.48 -30.37 23.91
N PHE A 6 81.33 -29.74 24.14
CA PHE A 6 80.15 -29.97 23.33
C PHE A 6 80.49 -29.53 21.91
N THR A 7 80.79 -30.50 21.05
CA THR A 7 81.30 -30.24 19.70
C THR A 7 80.25 -29.50 18.88
N ILE A 8 80.67 -28.38 18.29
CA ILE A 8 79.90 -27.49 17.41
C ILE A 8 79.06 -28.27 16.37
N LYS A 9 79.47 -29.48 15.96
CA LYS A 9 78.70 -30.39 15.09
C LYS A 9 77.30 -30.79 15.63
N LYS A 10 77.12 -31.02 16.94
CA LYS A 10 75.80 -31.41 17.49
C LYS A 10 74.84 -30.22 17.63
N PHE A 11 75.39 -29.03 17.92
CA PHE A 11 74.60 -27.79 17.94
C PHE A 11 74.22 -27.34 16.52
N LEU A 12 75.13 -27.48 15.54
CA LEU A 12 74.81 -27.27 14.12
C LEU A 12 73.75 -28.26 13.62
N ALA A 13 73.83 -29.56 13.99
CA ALA A 13 72.83 -30.55 13.56
C ALA A 13 71.43 -30.25 14.15
N PHE A 14 71.35 -29.78 15.39
CA PHE A 14 70.08 -29.38 16.02
C PHE A 14 69.51 -28.09 15.40
N ILE A 15 70.36 -27.10 15.11
CA ILE A 15 69.98 -25.88 14.38
C ILE A 15 69.56 -26.20 12.95
N ILE A 16 70.26 -27.08 12.24
CA ILE A 16 69.87 -27.51 10.90
C ILE A 16 68.55 -28.29 10.94
N CYS A 17 68.32 -29.16 11.93
CA CYS A 17 67.06 -29.91 12.06
C CYS A 17 65.86 -29.03 12.47
N THR A 18 66.07 -28.01 13.31
CA THR A 18 65.03 -27.03 13.68
C THR A 18 64.79 -25.99 12.59
N LEU A 19 65.81 -25.63 11.81
CA LEU A 19 65.67 -24.81 10.61
C LEU A 19 65.03 -25.60 9.46
N THR A 20 65.28 -26.90 9.30
CA THR A 20 64.61 -27.72 8.27
C THR A 20 63.19 -28.07 8.66
N LEU A 21 62.88 -28.32 9.94
CA LEU A 21 61.51 -28.50 10.42
C LEU A 21 60.73 -27.17 10.41
N GLY A 22 61.38 -26.07 10.79
CA GLY A 22 60.85 -24.71 10.69
C GLY A 22 60.66 -24.27 9.23
N ALA A 23 61.56 -24.64 8.33
CA ALA A 23 61.41 -24.45 6.89
C ALA A 23 60.34 -25.38 6.29
N LEU A 24 60.20 -26.63 6.73
CA LEU A 24 59.09 -27.50 6.32
C LEU A 24 57.74 -26.99 6.81
N LEU A 25 57.68 -26.43 8.03
CA LEU A 25 56.47 -25.80 8.58
C LEU A 25 56.18 -24.45 7.90
N LEU A 26 57.19 -23.66 7.52
CA LEU A 26 57.00 -22.45 6.70
C LEU A 26 56.62 -22.79 5.25
N VAL A 27 57.18 -23.85 4.68
CA VAL A 27 56.83 -24.35 3.33
C VAL A 27 55.41 -24.93 3.36
N ALA A 28 55.01 -25.66 4.40
CA ALA A 28 53.64 -26.13 4.58
C ALA A 28 52.64 -24.99 4.87
N ALA A 29 53.06 -23.93 5.58
CA ALA A 29 52.26 -22.72 5.81
C ALA A 29 52.10 -21.85 4.55
N ASN A 30 53.07 -21.91 3.62
CA ASN A 30 53.03 -21.24 2.32
C ASN A 30 52.58 -22.17 1.17
N TYR A 31 52.27 -23.44 1.44
CA TYR A 31 51.78 -24.37 0.43
C TYR A 31 50.29 -24.14 0.21
N ASN A 32 49.97 -23.26 -0.73
CA ASN A 32 48.61 -22.97 -1.17
C ASN A 32 48.39 -23.60 -2.56
N PRO A 33 48.09 -24.92 -2.65
CA PRO A 33 47.94 -25.58 -3.93
C PRO A 33 46.73 -25.01 -4.67
N VAL A 34 46.88 -24.87 -5.99
CA VAL A 34 45.77 -24.57 -6.90
C VAL A 34 44.76 -25.71 -6.78
N ILE A 35 43.49 -25.36 -6.59
CA ILE A 35 42.39 -26.31 -6.61
C ILE A 35 41.81 -26.32 -8.01
N ASP A 36 41.81 -27.50 -8.61
CA ASP A 36 41.02 -27.76 -9.80
C ASP A 36 39.59 -28.12 -9.39
N LEU A 37 38.64 -27.46 -10.04
CA LEU A 37 37.21 -27.64 -9.87
C LEU A 37 36.67 -27.93 -11.26
N ASP A 38 36.45 -29.21 -11.53
CA ASP A 38 36.17 -29.75 -12.87
C ASP A 38 34.85 -29.23 -13.47
N ASN A 39 34.00 -28.57 -12.66
CA ASN A 39 32.75 -27.97 -13.07
C ASN A 39 32.89 -26.44 -13.27
N PRO A 40 32.90 -25.94 -14.53
CA PRO A 40 33.11 -24.52 -14.82
C PRO A 40 31.98 -23.61 -14.31
N GLU A 41 30.75 -24.11 -14.26
CA GLU A 41 29.63 -23.34 -13.70
C GLU A 41 29.75 -23.21 -12.18
N LEU A 42 30.16 -24.28 -11.50
CA LEU A 42 30.46 -24.22 -10.07
C LEU A 42 31.64 -23.28 -9.76
N VAL A 43 32.67 -23.28 -10.60
CA VAL A 43 33.80 -22.33 -10.51
C VAL A 43 33.31 -20.89 -10.59
N LYS A 44 32.42 -20.58 -11.54
CA LYS A 44 31.86 -19.23 -11.72
C LYS A 44 31.13 -18.76 -10.46
N ILE A 45 30.33 -19.64 -9.85
CA ILE A 45 29.61 -19.36 -8.60
C ILE A 45 30.59 -19.12 -7.45
N ILE A 46 31.59 -19.99 -7.31
CA ILE A 46 32.62 -19.87 -6.25
C ILE A 46 33.38 -18.55 -6.40
N ARG A 47 33.83 -18.21 -7.62
CA ARG A 47 34.52 -16.95 -7.91
C ARG A 47 33.69 -15.73 -7.55
N LYS A 48 32.40 -15.74 -7.90
CA LYS A 48 31.45 -14.68 -7.49
C LYS A 48 31.34 -14.60 -5.97
N LYS A 49 31.25 -15.74 -5.28
CA LYS A 49 31.12 -15.81 -3.81
C LYS A 49 32.31 -15.21 -3.07
N ILE A 50 33.53 -15.40 -3.58
CA ILE A 50 34.77 -14.91 -2.96
C ILE A 50 35.28 -13.60 -3.57
N ASN A 51 34.53 -13.00 -4.50
CA ASN A 51 34.92 -11.79 -5.25
C ASN A 51 36.29 -11.91 -5.96
N LYS A 52 36.51 -13.03 -6.66
CA LYS A 52 37.76 -13.32 -7.37
C LYS A 52 37.51 -13.74 -8.83
N PRO A 53 37.34 -12.76 -9.75
CA PRO A 53 36.86 -13.03 -11.10
C PRO A 53 37.86 -13.80 -11.98
N SER A 54 39.17 -13.75 -11.70
CA SER A 54 40.22 -14.38 -12.51
C SER A 54 41.37 -14.92 -11.64
N GLY A 55 42.36 -15.55 -12.28
CA GLY A 55 43.52 -16.17 -11.60
C GLY A 55 43.20 -17.52 -10.93
N TYR A 56 44.22 -18.22 -10.43
CA TYR A 56 44.03 -19.53 -9.80
C TYR A 56 43.18 -19.47 -8.53
N LEU A 57 42.32 -20.48 -8.33
CA LEU A 57 41.65 -20.72 -7.06
C LEU A 57 42.55 -21.56 -6.18
N TYR A 58 42.72 -21.17 -4.94
CA TYR A 58 43.55 -21.86 -3.99
C TYR A 58 42.74 -22.42 -2.81
N ARG A 59 43.35 -23.31 -2.04
CA ARG A 59 42.72 -23.88 -0.84
C ARG A 59 42.27 -22.82 0.15
N THR A 60 43.07 -21.78 0.39
CA THR A 60 42.68 -20.70 1.31
C THR A 60 41.48 -19.91 0.84
N ASP A 61 41.27 -19.78 -0.48
CA ASP A 61 40.12 -19.05 -1.03
C ASP A 61 38.79 -19.71 -0.65
N ILE A 62 38.73 -21.05 -0.73
CA ILE A 62 37.51 -21.81 -0.46
C ILE A 62 37.28 -22.13 1.01
N LEU A 63 38.31 -22.00 1.88
CA LEU A 63 38.19 -22.25 3.33
C LEU A 63 37.21 -21.29 4.02
N SER A 64 36.95 -20.13 3.43
CA SER A 64 35.98 -19.14 3.92
C SER A 64 34.54 -19.49 3.55
N ILE A 65 34.32 -20.42 2.62
CA ILE A 65 32.99 -20.77 2.10
C ILE A 65 32.32 -21.76 3.05
N ILE A 66 31.59 -21.20 4.02
CA ILE A 66 30.79 -21.95 5.00
C ILE A 66 29.32 -22.05 4.55
N HIS A 67 28.88 -21.11 3.70
CA HIS A 67 27.55 -21.06 3.10
C HIS A 67 27.67 -20.76 1.60
N LEU A 68 27.04 -21.58 0.77
CA LEU A 68 27.02 -21.41 -0.67
C LEU A 68 25.58 -21.37 -1.17
N ASP A 69 25.24 -20.31 -1.88
CA ASP A 69 24.00 -20.20 -2.65
C ASP A 69 24.36 -20.27 -4.13
N ALA A 70 23.90 -21.35 -4.75
CA ALA A 70 24.09 -21.73 -6.13
C ALA A 70 22.72 -21.98 -6.80
N SER A 71 21.66 -21.36 -6.26
CA SER A 71 20.32 -21.46 -6.85
C SER A 71 20.24 -20.76 -8.21
N ASN A 72 19.34 -21.21 -9.08
CA ASN A 72 19.07 -20.60 -10.40
C ASN A 72 20.33 -20.42 -11.25
N SER A 73 21.26 -21.37 -11.18
CA SER A 73 22.59 -21.27 -11.78
C SER A 73 22.80 -22.22 -12.96
N ASN A 74 21.74 -22.89 -13.42
CA ASN A 74 21.76 -23.85 -14.52
C ASN A 74 22.79 -24.99 -14.32
N LEU A 75 23.07 -25.36 -13.06
CA LEU A 75 24.00 -26.44 -12.73
C LEU A 75 23.43 -27.79 -13.16
N LYS A 76 24.28 -28.63 -13.77
CA LYS A 76 23.94 -30.00 -14.18
C LYS A 76 24.67 -31.08 -13.37
N SER A 77 25.84 -30.74 -12.83
CA SER A 77 26.66 -31.62 -12.00
C SER A 77 27.10 -30.88 -10.74
N LEU A 78 27.44 -31.65 -9.70
CA LEU A 78 28.04 -31.17 -8.45
C LEU A 78 29.53 -31.51 -8.34
N ASP A 79 30.16 -31.99 -9.41
CA ASP A 79 31.58 -32.34 -9.38
C ASP A 79 32.45 -31.17 -8.92
N GLY A 80 33.37 -31.49 -7.99
CA GLY A 80 34.25 -30.51 -7.35
C GLY A 80 33.68 -29.94 -6.05
N ILE A 81 32.38 -30.07 -5.77
CA ILE A 81 31.78 -29.58 -4.53
C ILE A 81 32.40 -30.24 -3.28
N GLN A 82 32.85 -31.50 -3.38
CA GLN A 82 33.50 -32.26 -2.31
C GLN A 82 34.78 -31.59 -1.77
N ARG A 83 35.32 -30.59 -2.48
CA ARG A 83 36.46 -29.78 -2.02
C ARG A 83 36.05 -28.75 -0.95
N LEU A 84 34.78 -28.34 -0.89
CA LEU A 84 34.25 -27.35 0.05
C LEU A 84 33.96 -27.95 1.44
N ARG A 85 34.95 -28.60 2.06
CA ARG A 85 34.78 -29.43 3.28
C ARG A 85 34.25 -28.70 4.52
N ARG A 86 34.30 -27.36 4.54
CA ARG A 86 33.77 -26.51 5.63
C ARG A 86 32.33 -26.07 5.42
N LEU A 87 31.70 -26.50 4.33
CA LEU A 87 30.35 -26.09 3.99
C LEU A 87 29.35 -26.64 5.01
N THR A 88 28.55 -25.75 5.58
CA THR A 88 27.50 -26.09 6.56
C THR A 88 26.10 -25.88 6.00
N SER A 89 25.97 -25.04 4.96
CA SER A 89 24.70 -24.76 4.27
C SER A 89 24.93 -24.67 2.77
N LEU A 90 24.14 -25.43 2.01
CA LEU A 90 24.13 -25.43 0.54
C LEU A 90 22.71 -25.21 0.02
N ASN A 91 22.54 -24.19 -0.83
CA ASN A 91 21.32 -23.98 -1.60
C ASN A 91 21.62 -24.19 -3.09
N ILE A 92 21.01 -25.21 -3.72
CA ILE A 92 21.13 -25.51 -5.16
C ILE A 92 19.76 -25.60 -5.82
N GLU A 93 18.78 -24.86 -5.31
CA GLU A 93 17.43 -24.81 -5.86
C GLU A 93 17.38 -24.33 -7.32
N ASN A 94 16.43 -24.83 -8.11
CA ASN A 94 16.21 -24.44 -9.52
C ASN A 94 17.48 -24.66 -10.37
N ASN A 95 17.91 -25.92 -10.45
CA ASN A 95 19.00 -26.37 -11.32
C ASN A 95 18.57 -27.70 -11.98
N HIS A 96 19.50 -28.40 -12.61
CA HIS A 96 19.27 -29.66 -13.31
C HIS A 96 20.11 -30.80 -12.70
N ILE A 97 20.25 -30.82 -11.38
CA ILE A 97 21.03 -31.84 -10.67
C ILE A 97 20.25 -33.14 -10.57
N SER A 98 20.80 -34.22 -11.12
CA SER A 98 20.27 -35.58 -10.96
C SER A 98 21.10 -36.45 -10.02
N ASP A 99 22.36 -36.10 -9.76
CA ASP A 99 23.28 -36.85 -8.87
C ASP A 99 23.75 -35.97 -7.71
N VAL A 100 23.48 -36.42 -6.48
CA VAL A 100 23.89 -35.77 -5.24
C VAL A 100 24.99 -36.51 -4.48
N ALA A 101 25.49 -37.65 -4.99
CA ALA A 101 26.56 -38.42 -4.35
C ALA A 101 27.79 -37.55 -3.95
N PRO A 102 28.24 -36.55 -4.76
CA PRO A 102 29.36 -35.69 -4.37
C PRO A 102 29.19 -34.95 -3.03
N LEU A 103 27.94 -34.78 -2.55
CA LEU A 103 27.66 -34.14 -1.27
C LEU A 103 28.04 -35.00 -0.06
N GLY A 104 28.19 -36.32 -0.22
CA GLY A 104 28.50 -37.27 0.87
C GLY A 104 29.80 -36.95 1.62
N GLU A 105 30.74 -36.25 0.98
CA GLU A 105 32.01 -35.84 1.58
C GLU A 105 31.91 -34.59 2.48
N LEU A 106 30.78 -33.88 2.44
CA LEU A 106 30.58 -32.63 3.18
C LEU A 106 30.13 -32.89 4.61
N LYS A 107 31.01 -33.49 5.43
CA LYS A 107 30.68 -33.96 6.79
C LYS A 107 30.22 -32.88 7.78
N MET A 108 30.37 -31.59 7.44
CA MET A 108 29.86 -30.45 8.24
C MET A 108 28.50 -29.92 7.74
N LEU A 109 27.95 -30.49 6.67
CA LEU A 109 26.73 -30.01 6.05
C LEU A 109 25.53 -30.30 6.96
N THR A 110 24.84 -29.24 7.36
CA THR A 110 23.66 -29.32 8.25
C THR A 110 22.39 -28.81 7.59
N ARG A 111 22.49 -28.06 6.50
CA ARG A 111 21.36 -27.47 5.77
C ARG A 111 21.55 -27.68 4.27
N LEU A 112 20.57 -28.32 3.63
CA LEU A 112 20.60 -28.63 2.21
C LEU A 112 19.25 -28.34 1.55
N ASN A 113 19.26 -27.54 0.48
CA ASN A 113 18.10 -27.30 -0.38
C ASN A 113 18.40 -27.81 -1.80
N LEU A 114 17.65 -28.85 -2.20
CA LEU A 114 17.68 -29.53 -3.49
C LEU A 114 16.41 -29.25 -4.33
N SER A 115 15.55 -28.32 -3.92
CA SER A 115 14.23 -28.10 -4.54
C SER A 115 14.36 -27.79 -6.04
N ASN A 116 13.38 -28.25 -6.84
CA ASN A 116 13.33 -28.05 -8.30
C ASN A 116 14.64 -28.43 -9.01
N ASN A 117 15.08 -29.66 -8.75
CA ASN A 117 16.12 -30.36 -9.51
C ASN A 117 15.52 -31.62 -10.12
N THR A 118 16.29 -32.33 -10.94
CA THR A 118 15.88 -33.56 -11.65
C THR A 118 16.05 -34.81 -10.77
N ILE A 119 15.55 -34.76 -9.54
CA ILE A 119 15.66 -35.84 -8.55
C ILE A 119 14.32 -36.59 -8.45
N GLY A 120 14.26 -37.78 -9.03
CA GLY A 120 13.11 -38.69 -8.95
C GLY A 120 13.29 -39.78 -7.92
N CYS A 121 14.07 -40.79 -8.28
CA CYS A 121 14.44 -41.89 -7.38
C CYS A 121 15.64 -41.47 -6.51
N LEU A 122 15.47 -41.43 -5.19
CA LEU A 122 16.53 -41.03 -4.26
C LEU A 122 17.75 -41.94 -4.34
N TYR A 123 17.55 -43.25 -4.54
CA TYR A 123 18.64 -44.20 -4.68
C TYR A 123 19.50 -43.92 -5.92
N GLU A 124 18.86 -43.74 -7.08
CA GLU A 124 19.55 -43.43 -8.34
C GLU A 124 20.25 -42.07 -8.31
N ALA A 125 19.69 -41.11 -7.59
CA ALA A 125 20.31 -39.80 -7.38
C ALA A 125 21.52 -39.83 -6.42
N GLY A 126 21.96 -41.00 -5.95
CA GLY A 126 23.12 -41.11 -5.06
C GLY A 126 22.86 -40.66 -3.62
N PHE A 127 21.58 -40.60 -3.19
CA PHE A 127 21.21 -40.10 -1.86
C PHE A 127 21.73 -40.97 -0.70
N ASN A 128 22.11 -42.23 -0.97
CA ASN A 128 22.72 -43.13 0.02
C ASN A 128 23.98 -42.51 0.67
N GLU A 129 24.73 -41.71 -0.07
CA GLU A 129 25.96 -41.08 0.44
C GLU A 129 25.67 -40.00 1.49
N LEU A 130 24.43 -39.48 1.53
CA LEU A 130 24.02 -38.40 2.42
C LEU A 130 23.56 -38.92 3.79
N ILE A 131 23.24 -40.21 3.95
CA ILE A 131 22.63 -40.74 5.18
C ILE A 131 23.51 -40.59 6.42
N SER A 132 24.83 -40.44 6.22
CA SER A 132 25.81 -40.23 7.29
C SER A 132 25.99 -38.76 7.68
N LEU A 133 25.41 -37.83 6.93
CA LEU A 133 25.58 -36.39 7.14
C LEU A 133 24.73 -35.89 8.32
N PRO A 134 25.21 -34.92 9.10
CA PRO A 134 24.48 -34.35 10.23
C PRO A 134 23.42 -33.32 9.78
N LEU A 135 22.62 -33.66 8.76
CA LEU A 135 21.58 -32.78 8.22
C LEU A 135 20.52 -32.51 9.28
N ARG A 136 20.36 -31.22 9.62
CA ARG A 136 19.27 -30.71 10.46
C ARG A 136 18.12 -30.15 9.63
N ARG A 137 18.40 -29.71 8.40
CA ARG A 137 17.40 -29.16 7.48
C ARG A 137 17.59 -29.72 6.08
N LEU A 138 16.52 -30.29 5.53
CA LEU A 138 16.48 -30.82 4.18
C LEU A 138 15.24 -30.28 3.45
N GLN A 139 15.43 -29.75 2.25
CA GLN A 139 14.35 -29.30 1.38
C GLN A 139 14.52 -29.95 0.01
N ILE A 140 13.50 -30.66 -0.45
CA ILE A 140 13.43 -31.26 -1.78
C ILE A 140 12.01 -31.01 -2.30
N ASN A 141 11.64 -29.75 -2.52
CA ASN A 141 10.30 -29.41 -3.02
C ASN A 141 10.25 -29.47 -4.55
N ASN A 142 9.08 -29.76 -5.10
CA ASN A 142 8.78 -29.65 -6.53
C ASN A 142 7.62 -28.67 -6.72
N PHE A 143 7.82 -27.60 -7.51
CA PHE A 143 6.85 -26.51 -7.69
C PHE A 143 6.28 -26.50 -9.12
N PRO A 144 5.00 -26.87 -9.33
CA PRO A 144 4.42 -27.05 -10.67
C PRO A 144 4.26 -25.78 -11.52
N GLN A 145 4.48 -24.58 -10.97
CA GLN A 145 4.40 -23.31 -11.74
C GLN A 145 5.72 -22.91 -12.42
N HIS A 146 6.83 -23.64 -12.18
CA HIS A 146 8.17 -23.20 -12.58
C HIS A 146 9.04 -24.29 -13.22
N LEU A 147 8.51 -25.14 -14.13
CA LEU A 147 9.22 -25.78 -15.27
C LEU A 147 8.59 -27.13 -15.68
N GLU A 148 8.78 -27.47 -16.96
CA GLU A 148 8.72 -28.77 -17.65
C GLU A 148 7.67 -29.79 -17.15
N PRO A 149 6.67 -30.19 -17.97
CA PRO A 149 5.66 -31.20 -17.64
C PRO A 149 6.18 -32.54 -17.09
N ASP A 150 7.49 -32.82 -17.27
CA ASP A 150 8.13 -34.11 -17.02
C ASP A 150 9.12 -34.13 -15.83
N ASN A 151 9.14 -33.11 -14.96
CA ASN A 151 10.06 -33.13 -13.81
C ASN A 151 9.74 -34.32 -12.86
N PRO A 152 10.68 -35.24 -12.59
CA PRO A 152 10.38 -36.44 -11.82
C PRO A 152 9.96 -36.13 -10.38
N ARG A 153 9.13 -37.01 -9.81
CA ARG A 153 8.59 -36.88 -8.45
C ARG A 153 9.00 -38.05 -7.58
N ILE A 154 9.34 -37.76 -6.33
CA ILE A 154 9.73 -38.75 -5.33
C ILE A 154 8.49 -39.52 -4.87
N THR A 155 8.60 -40.84 -4.77
CA THR A 155 7.59 -41.73 -4.16
C THR A 155 8.17 -42.38 -2.91
N ASP A 156 9.35 -42.99 -3.01
CA ASP A 156 10.03 -43.65 -1.90
C ASP A 156 10.97 -42.70 -1.13
N ILE A 157 10.69 -42.55 0.17
CA ILE A 157 11.46 -41.73 1.11
C ILE A 157 12.24 -42.56 2.14
N SER A 158 12.43 -43.86 1.91
CA SER A 158 13.10 -44.78 2.85
C SER A 158 14.47 -44.27 3.30
N LEU A 159 15.26 -43.71 2.36
CA LEU A 159 16.58 -43.16 2.64
C LEU A 159 16.55 -41.91 3.54
N ILE A 160 15.48 -41.10 3.47
CA ILE A 160 15.31 -39.93 4.34
C ILE A 160 15.11 -40.37 5.81
N GLY A 161 14.49 -41.53 6.04
CA GLY A 161 14.28 -42.10 7.37
C GLY A 161 15.56 -42.39 8.17
N HIS A 162 16.73 -42.39 7.51
CA HIS A 162 18.04 -42.58 8.16
C HIS A 162 18.64 -41.27 8.70
N LEU A 163 18.14 -40.10 8.27
CA LEU A 163 18.64 -38.78 8.66
C LEU A 163 18.08 -38.34 10.03
N THR A 164 18.36 -39.12 11.08
CA THR A 164 17.77 -38.97 12.43
C THR A 164 18.08 -37.65 13.15
N ALA A 165 19.05 -36.87 12.65
CA ALA A 165 19.36 -35.52 13.11
C ALA A 165 18.42 -34.43 12.56
N LEU A 166 17.52 -34.76 11.63
CA LEU A 166 16.63 -33.78 10.99
C LEU A 166 15.68 -33.12 12.00
N GLU A 167 15.64 -31.79 11.93
CA GLU A 167 14.70 -30.93 12.65
C GLU A 167 13.67 -30.30 11.70
N ARG A 168 14.01 -30.17 10.41
CA ARG A 168 13.14 -29.61 9.37
C ARG A 168 13.22 -30.40 8.07
N LEU A 169 12.05 -30.81 7.57
CA LEU A 169 11.89 -31.50 6.30
C LEU A 169 10.80 -30.83 5.45
N GLU A 170 11.16 -30.45 4.23
CA GLU A 170 10.23 -29.96 3.20
C GLU A 170 10.22 -30.91 2.00
N LEU A 171 9.08 -31.54 1.75
CA LEU A 171 8.85 -32.50 0.66
C LEU A 171 7.55 -32.18 -0.08
N ARG A 172 7.37 -30.92 -0.48
CA ARG A 172 6.19 -30.48 -1.22
C ARG A 172 6.19 -31.00 -2.66
N GLY A 173 5.01 -31.35 -3.19
CA GLY A 173 4.77 -31.48 -4.64
C GLY A 173 5.24 -32.80 -5.25
N HIS A 174 5.32 -33.85 -4.42
CA HIS A 174 5.78 -35.19 -4.81
C HIS A 174 4.61 -36.17 -4.85
N LEU A 175 4.91 -37.47 -4.93
CA LEU A 175 3.93 -38.56 -4.95
C LEU A 175 4.10 -39.48 -3.73
N VAL A 176 4.53 -38.93 -2.59
CA VAL A 176 4.73 -39.71 -1.37
C VAL A 176 3.37 -40.14 -0.80
N ASP A 177 3.23 -41.43 -0.49
CA ASP A 177 2.04 -42.05 0.10
C ASP A 177 2.35 -42.82 1.40
N ASP A 178 3.56 -43.37 1.55
CA ASP A 178 4.04 -44.03 2.77
C ASP A 178 4.95 -43.12 3.62
N LEU A 179 4.54 -42.87 4.86
CA LEU A 179 5.30 -42.09 5.85
C LEU A 179 6.05 -42.94 6.87
N THR A 180 6.01 -44.27 6.78
CA THR A 180 6.65 -45.19 7.73
C THR A 180 8.12 -44.82 8.00
N PRO A 181 8.94 -44.44 7.00
CA PRO A 181 10.32 -44.03 7.23
C PRO A 181 10.46 -42.82 8.17
N LEU A 182 9.49 -41.90 8.19
CA LEU A 182 9.54 -40.70 9.01
C LEU A 182 9.39 -41.00 10.51
N ALA A 183 8.80 -42.12 10.90
CA ALA A 183 8.55 -42.46 12.32
C ALA A 183 9.83 -42.50 13.18
N ARG A 184 11.00 -42.62 12.55
CA ARG A 184 12.33 -42.62 13.18
C ARG A 184 12.89 -41.21 13.43
N LEU A 185 12.35 -40.18 12.79
CA LEU A 185 12.86 -38.81 12.83
C LEU A 185 12.35 -38.02 14.04
N ARG A 186 12.58 -38.53 15.25
CA ARG A 186 11.98 -38.00 16.49
C ARG A 186 12.39 -36.56 16.85
N ASN A 187 13.44 -36.02 16.22
CA ASN A 187 13.89 -34.64 16.39
C ASN A 187 13.15 -33.64 15.49
N LEU A 188 12.26 -34.11 14.61
CA LEU A 188 11.59 -33.28 13.63
C LEU A 188 10.63 -32.30 14.31
N ARG A 189 10.85 -31.00 14.05
CA ARG A 189 10.05 -29.88 14.56
C ARG A 189 9.21 -29.23 13.46
N HIS A 190 9.62 -29.34 12.20
CA HIS A 190 8.97 -28.72 11.06
C HIS A 190 8.83 -29.71 9.92
N LEU A 191 7.60 -30.06 9.55
CA LEU A 191 7.31 -31.02 8.49
C LEU A 191 6.31 -30.42 7.50
N ASN A 192 6.70 -30.38 6.22
CA ASN A 192 5.84 -29.95 5.14
C ASN A 192 5.71 -31.06 4.09
N LEU A 193 4.51 -31.60 3.97
CA LEU A 193 4.13 -32.68 3.05
C LEU A 193 3.02 -32.22 2.10
N ARG A 194 2.91 -30.91 1.87
CA ARG A 194 1.93 -30.31 0.96
C ARG A 194 1.97 -30.94 -0.44
N GLU A 195 0.81 -31.10 -1.07
CA GLU A 195 0.68 -31.57 -2.46
C GLU A 195 1.37 -32.93 -2.68
N ASN A 196 1.04 -33.93 -1.86
CA ASN A 196 1.47 -35.33 -1.99
C ASN A 196 0.24 -36.25 -2.19
N LYS A 197 0.41 -37.57 -2.00
CA LYS A 197 -0.63 -38.59 -2.16
C LYS A 197 -0.89 -39.38 -0.89
N LEU A 198 -0.84 -38.70 0.26
CA LEU A 198 -1.02 -39.33 1.55
C LEU A 198 -2.46 -39.79 1.76
N SER A 199 -2.62 -41.03 2.20
CA SER A 199 -3.89 -41.58 2.71
C SER A 199 -3.82 -41.95 4.19
N CYS A 200 -2.62 -42.33 4.67
CA CYS A 200 -2.35 -42.71 6.05
C CYS A 200 -1.29 -41.79 6.67
N ILE A 201 -1.61 -41.22 7.83
CA ILE A 201 -0.68 -40.37 8.61
C ILE A 201 -0.30 -40.98 9.97
N LEU A 202 -0.59 -42.26 10.20
CA LEU A 202 -0.28 -42.97 11.46
C LEU A 202 1.20 -42.82 11.90
N PRO A 203 2.20 -42.88 11.00
CA PRO A 203 3.60 -42.71 11.36
C PRO A 203 3.94 -41.35 12.01
N LEU A 204 3.11 -40.32 11.84
CA LEU A 204 3.33 -39.01 12.46
C LEU A 204 3.13 -39.03 13.98
N SER A 205 2.44 -40.04 14.52
CA SER A 205 2.16 -40.15 15.96
C SER A 205 3.41 -40.25 16.84
N SER A 206 4.55 -40.67 16.28
CA SER A 206 5.82 -40.72 17.01
C SER A 206 6.59 -39.40 17.07
N LEU A 207 6.15 -38.36 16.34
CA LEU A 207 6.88 -37.10 16.13
C LEU A 207 6.50 -36.00 17.13
N HIS A 208 6.61 -36.30 18.41
CA HIS A 208 6.19 -35.46 19.55
C HIS A 208 6.86 -34.06 19.59
N ALA A 209 7.97 -33.87 18.89
CA ALA A 209 8.69 -32.59 18.80
C ALA A 209 8.11 -31.62 17.74
N LEU A 210 7.11 -32.03 16.96
CA LEU A 210 6.53 -31.20 15.91
C LEU A 210 5.91 -29.91 16.45
N ILE A 211 6.29 -28.80 15.83
CA ILE A 211 5.79 -27.44 16.06
C ILE A 211 5.02 -26.95 14.83
N TYR A 212 5.45 -27.37 13.63
CA TYR A 212 4.80 -27.03 12.37
C TYR A 212 4.51 -28.30 11.57
N LEU A 213 3.26 -28.43 11.12
CA LEU A 213 2.80 -29.48 10.24
C LEU A 213 1.95 -28.90 9.10
N ASN A 214 2.30 -29.23 7.86
CA ASN A 214 1.55 -28.86 6.68
C ASN A 214 1.21 -30.09 5.84
N LEU A 215 -0.08 -30.40 5.71
CA LEU A 215 -0.64 -31.50 4.93
C LEU A 215 -1.52 -31.00 3.77
N HIS A 216 -1.44 -29.70 3.43
CA HIS A 216 -2.28 -29.08 2.39
C HIS A 216 -2.38 -29.92 1.11
N SER A 217 -3.59 -30.07 0.56
CA SER A 217 -3.86 -30.81 -0.67
C SER A 217 -3.37 -32.25 -0.66
N ASN A 218 -3.57 -32.95 0.46
CA ASN A 218 -3.57 -34.42 0.54
C ASN A 218 -5.02 -34.89 0.69
N ASP A 219 -5.73 -34.94 -0.42
CA ASP A 219 -7.18 -35.18 -0.53
C ASP A 219 -7.65 -36.53 0.04
N SER A 220 -6.75 -37.49 0.21
CA SER A 220 -7.07 -38.85 0.64
C SER A 220 -6.93 -39.05 2.16
N VAL A 221 -6.42 -38.07 2.91
CA VAL A 221 -6.37 -38.10 4.38
C VAL A 221 -7.74 -37.75 4.95
N LYS A 222 -8.33 -38.68 5.72
CA LYS A 222 -9.70 -38.56 6.27
C LYS A 222 -9.78 -38.41 7.79
N SER A 223 -8.68 -38.55 8.53
CA SER A 223 -8.68 -38.51 9.99
C SER A 223 -7.43 -37.87 10.55
N LEU A 224 -7.59 -37.11 11.64
CA LEU A 224 -6.51 -36.48 12.39
C LEU A 224 -6.13 -37.24 13.68
N ALA A 225 -6.73 -38.40 13.96
CA ALA A 225 -6.44 -39.16 15.18
C ALA A 225 -4.94 -39.36 15.46
N PRO A 226 -4.07 -39.65 14.45
CA PRO A 226 -2.64 -39.82 14.69
C PRO A 226 -1.89 -38.57 15.21
N ILE A 227 -2.45 -37.38 15.04
CA ILE A 227 -1.82 -36.12 15.47
C ILE A 227 -2.41 -35.56 16.78
N ALA A 228 -3.39 -36.24 17.38
CA ALA A 228 -4.13 -35.76 18.56
C ALA A 228 -3.23 -35.46 19.79
N HIS A 229 -2.09 -36.14 19.90
CA HIS A 229 -1.16 -36.02 21.02
C HIS A 229 0.06 -35.13 20.72
N LEU A 230 0.12 -34.50 19.55
CA LEU A 230 1.23 -33.62 19.16
C LEU A 230 1.05 -32.21 19.74
N THR A 231 1.00 -32.12 21.07
CA THR A 231 0.63 -30.90 21.82
C THR A 231 1.60 -29.72 21.67
N ASN A 232 2.77 -29.94 21.05
CA ASN A 232 3.74 -28.89 20.72
C ASN A 232 3.42 -28.11 19.42
N ILE A 233 2.41 -28.54 18.65
CA ILE A 233 2.06 -27.90 17.38
C ILE A 233 1.56 -26.46 17.61
N GLU A 234 2.26 -25.52 16.98
CA GLU A 234 1.91 -24.11 16.92
C GLU A 234 1.31 -23.72 15.55
N THR A 235 1.64 -24.47 14.49
CA THR A 235 1.11 -24.25 13.14
C THR A 235 0.63 -25.55 12.52
N LEU A 236 -0.66 -25.59 12.16
CA LEU A 236 -1.30 -26.71 11.47
C LEU A 236 -1.99 -26.22 10.19
N ILE A 237 -1.56 -26.72 9.04
CA ILE A 237 -2.11 -26.35 7.73
C ILE A 237 -2.71 -27.59 7.07
N LEU A 238 -4.03 -27.58 6.91
CA LEU A 238 -4.84 -28.70 6.40
C LEU A 238 -5.69 -28.31 5.19
N ARG A 239 -5.49 -27.12 4.59
CA ARG A 239 -6.32 -26.66 3.46
C ARG A 239 -6.47 -27.75 2.39
N ASN A 240 -7.68 -27.97 1.88
CA ASN A 240 -7.99 -29.03 0.90
C ASN A 240 -7.67 -30.44 1.42
N VAL A 241 -7.90 -30.72 2.70
CA VAL A 241 -7.82 -32.07 3.29
C VAL A 241 -9.19 -32.39 3.89
N PRO A 242 -9.97 -33.33 3.32
CA PRO A 242 -11.38 -33.55 3.65
C PRO A 242 -11.55 -34.40 4.91
N ILE A 243 -11.14 -33.86 6.05
CA ILE A 243 -11.19 -34.53 7.36
C ILE A 243 -12.61 -34.67 7.93
N GLY A 244 -13.60 -33.94 7.39
CA GLY A 244 -14.97 -33.94 7.93
C GLY A 244 -15.12 -33.09 9.19
N SER A 245 -16.25 -33.22 9.90
CA SER A 245 -16.55 -32.48 11.14
C SER A 245 -15.90 -33.04 12.40
N ASP A 246 -15.37 -34.26 12.36
CA ASP A 246 -14.79 -34.90 13.53
C ASP A 246 -13.39 -34.36 13.82
N ILE A 247 -13.34 -33.11 14.26
CA ILE A 247 -12.12 -32.39 14.60
C ILE A 247 -11.79 -32.47 16.09
N ARG A 248 -12.44 -33.34 16.88
CA ARG A 248 -12.19 -33.51 18.32
C ARG A 248 -10.72 -33.75 18.68
N TYR A 249 -9.97 -34.33 17.75
CA TYR A 249 -8.52 -34.54 17.88
C TYR A 249 -7.69 -33.26 17.96
N LEU A 250 -8.29 -32.10 17.63
CA LEU A 250 -7.65 -30.80 17.79
C LEU A 250 -7.75 -30.27 19.23
N GLU A 251 -8.69 -30.73 20.06
CA GLU A 251 -9.01 -30.14 21.38
C GLU A 251 -7.80 -29.95 22.30
N ASN A 252 -6.80 -30.84 22.21
CA ASN A 252 -5.61 -30.81 23.07
C ASN A 252 -4.42 -30.04 22.46
N LEU A 253 -4.55 -29.48 21.25
CA LEU A 253 -3.49 -28.72 20.58
C LEU A 253 -3.50 -27.26 21.04
N THR A 254 -3.42 -27.04 22.35
CA THR A 254 -3.60 -25.74 23.01
C THR A 254 -2.50 -24.73 22.72
N ARG A 255 -1.39 -25.15 22.08
CA ARG A 255 -0.33 -24.26 21.61
C ARG A 255 -0.58 -23.71 20.21
N LEU A 256 -1.69 -24.08 19.56
CA LEU A 256 -2.00 -23.61 18.21
C LEU A 256 -2.07 -22.08 18.16
N ILE A 257 -1.29 -21.52 17.24
CA ILE A 257 -1.27 -20.11 16.87
C ILE A 257 -1.88 -19.97 15.47
N ARG A 258 -1.50 -20.87 14.57
CA ARG A 258 -1.96 -20.85 13.17
C ARG A 258 -2.67 -22.14 12.81
N LEU A 259 -3.92 -22.01 12.37
CA LEU A 259 -4.76 -23.12 11.93
C LEU A 259 -5.42 -22.79 10.58
N ASN A 260 -5.18 -23.63 9.58
CA ASN A 260 -5.84 -23.51 8.29
C ASN A 260 -6.66 -24.77 8.00
N LEU A 261 -7.98 -24.63 8.07
CA LEU A 261 -8.99 -25.64 7.78
C LEU A 261 -9.82 -25.27 6.54
N ARG A 262 -9.26 -24.48 5.61
CA ARG A 262 -9.98 -24.06 4.41
C ARG A 262 -10.31 -25.26 3.52
N ASN A 263 -11.56 -25.42 3.12
CA ASN A 263 -12.00 -26.55 2.29
C ASN A 263 -11.60 -27.90 2.89
N CYS A 264 -11.92 -28.10 4.17
CA CYS A 264 -11.67 -29.31 4.93
C CYS A 264 -12.93 -30.15 5.19
N ASN A 265 -14.07 -29.70 4.69
CA ASN A 265 -15.38 -30.29 4.93
C ASN A 265 -15.79 -30.29 6.42
N ILE A 266 -15.37 -29.27 7.18
CA ILE A 266 -15.86 -29.04 8.55
C ILE A 266 -17.24 -28.37 8.50
N TYR A 267 -18.13 -28.69 9.44
CA TYR A 267 -19.47 -28.07 9.51
C TYR A 267 -19.90 -27.65 10.92
N ASP A 268 -19.03 -27.84 11.92
CA ASP A 268 -19.20 -27.39 13.31
C ASP A 268 -17.88 -26.79 13.82
N THR A 269 -17.97 -25.77 14.67
CA THR A 269 -16.83 -25.05 15.25
C THR A 269 -16.76 -25.15 16.79
N GLU A 270 -17.59 -25.96 17.45
CA GLU A 270 -17.59 -26.09 18.92
C GLU A 270 -16.20 -26.47 19.49
N VAL A 271 -15.50 -27.39 18.84
CA VAL A 271 -14.13 -27.78 19.22
C VAL A 271 -13.15 -26.61 19.11
N LEU A 272 -13.30 -25.75 18.09
CA LEU A 272 -12.47 -24.56 17.95
C LEU A 272 -12.76 -23.54 19.06
N ALA A 273 -14.03 -23.40 19.45
CA ALA A 273 -14.41 -22.55 20.57
C ALA A 273 -13.81 -23.05 21.90
N LYS A 274 -13.80 -24.36 22.15
CA LYS A 274 -13.15 -24.97 23.32
C LYS A 274 -11.64 -24.69 23.35
N LEU A 275 -10.98 -24.76 22.19
CA LEU A 275 -9.58 -24.38 22.05
C LEU A 275 -9.35 -22.89 22.33
N MET A 276 -10.21 -22.02 21.76
CA MET A 276 -10.14 -20.57 21.94
C MET A 276 -10.38 -20.13 23.38
N ALA A 277 -11.32 -20.78 24.07
CA ALA A 277 -11.58 -20.59 25.49
C ALA A 277 -10.37 -20.91 26.38
N GLN A 278 -9.49 -21.82 25.92
CA GLN A 278 -8.25 -22.20 26.62
C GLN A 278 -7.05 -21.32 26.23
N GLY A 279 -7.25 -20.29 25.40
CA GLY A 279 -6.22 -19.34 24.96
C GLY A 279 -5.44 -19.77 23.72
N ALA A 280 -5.77 -20.91 23.11
CA ALA A 280 -5.25 -21.27 21.79
C ALA A 280 -5.93 -20.43 20.71
N LEU A 281 -5.31 -20.21 19.56
CA LEU A 281 -5.92 -19.43 18.46
C LEU A 281 -6.45 -18.06 18.89
N GLN A 282 -5.85 -17.46 19.92
CA GLN A 282 -6.11 -16.10 20.38
C GLN A 282 -4.85 -15.28 20.23
N ASP A 283 -5.01 -13.98 19.95
CA ASP A 283 -3.87 -13.07 19.96
C ASP A 283 -3.34 -12.93 21.39
N ASP A 284 -2.11 -13.38 21.61
CA ASP A 284 -1.32 -13.08 22.79
C ASP A 284 -0.26 -12.05 22.40
N TRP A 285 -0.75 -10.84 22.47
CA TRP A 285 -0.04 -9.62 22.20
C TRP A 285 1.21 -9.47 23.09
N GLU A 286 1.14 -9.83 24.37
CA GLU A 286 2.27 -9.69 25.31
C GLU A 286 3.48 -10.51 24.88
N ASN A 287 3.24 -11.70 24.35
CA ASN A 287 4.27 -12.63 23.90
C ASN A 287 4.51 -12.61 22.38
N ASN A 288 4.00 -11.61 21.66
CA ASN A 288 4.14 -11.48 20.21
C ASN A 288 3.63 -12.72 19.43
N ARG A 289 2.52 -13.27 19.91
CA ARG A 289 1.84 -14.44 19.35
C ARG A 289 0.53 -13.95 18.70
N MET A 290 0.51 -13.91 17.37
CA MET A 290 -0.68 -13.49 16.61
C MET A 290 -1.37 -14.70 16.03
N ALA A 291 -2.64 -14.90 16.36
CA ALA A 291 -3.39 -16.04 15.88
C ALA A 291 -3.80 -15.85 14.40
N GLU A 292 -3.69 -16.92 13.61
CA GLU A 292 -4.17 -16.98 12.22
C GLU A 292 -5.10 -18.16 12.06
N VAL A 293 -6.38 -17.89 11.75
CA VAL A 293 -7.39 -18.92 11.54
C VAL A 293 -8.04 -18.73 10.16
N ASP A 294 -8.05 -19.78 9.34
CA ASP A 294 -8.70 -19.80 8.02
C ASP A 294 -9.63 -21.02 7.92
N ILE A 295 -10.94 -20.79 7.93
CA ILE A 295 -12.00 -21.81 7.85
C ILE A 295 -12.88 -21.63 6.61
N ARG A 296 -12.40 -20.91 5.58
CA ARG A 296 -13.17 -20.63 4.36
C ARG A 296 -13.49 -21.89 3.55
N ASP A 297 -14.42 -21.78 2.62
CA ASP A 297 -14.75 -22.82 1.62
C ASP A 297 -15.13 -24.18 2.23
N ASN A 298 -15.64 -24.19 3.45
CA ASN A 298 -16.27 -25.36 4.03
C ASN A 298 -17.78 -25.27 3.78
N ALA A 299 -18.39 -26.40 3.43
CA ALA A 299 -19.84 -26.51 3.22
C ALA A 299 -20.55 -26.60 4.58
N PHE A 300 -20.89 -25.44 5.13
CA PHE A 300 -21.74 -25.39 6.30
C PHE A 300 -23.20 -25.60 5.86
N PRO A 301 -23.93 -26.57 6.43
CA PRO A 301 -25.30 -26.84 6.03
C PRO A 301 -26.20 -25.66 6.40
N GLU A 302 -27.16 -25.34 5.51
CA GLU A 302 -28.24 -24.40 5.82
C GLU A 302 -29.14 -25.04 6.88
N THR A 303 -28.94 -24.65 8.14
CA THR A 303 -29.68 -25.14 9.31
C THR A 303 -30.09 -23.96 10.18
N ASP A 304 -31.05 -24.17 11.10
CA ASP A 304 -31.44 -23.18 12.12
C ASP A 304 -30.31 -22.88 13.14
N PHE A 305 -29.19 -23.61 13.07
CA PHE A 305 -28.03 -23.46 13.94
C PHE A 305 -26.91 -22.67 13.26
N ASP A 306 -26.34 -21.68 13.96
CA ASP A 306 -25.20 -20.91 13.47
C ASP A 306 -23.89 -21.67 13.70
N PRO A 307 -23.28 -22.24 12.65
CA PRO A 307 -22.09 -23.05 12.81
C PRO A 307 -20.85 -22.24 13.22
N TYR A 308 -20.91 -20.91 13.15
CA TYR A 308 -19.85 -20.03 13.64
C TYR A 308 -20.15 -19.45 15.03
N GLY A 309 -21.37 -19.62 15.54
CA GLY A 309 -21.81 -19.11 16.84
C GLY A 309 -20.80 -19.37 17.96
N PRO A 310 -20.30 -20.60 18.13
CA PRO A 310 -19.33 -20.93 19.18
C PRO A 310 -18.04 -20.12 19.13
N ILE A 311 -17.54 -19.76 17.94
CA ILE A 311 -16.26 -19.04 17.79
C ILE A 311 -16.40 -17.51 17.73
N ARG A 312 -17.61 -16.96 17.55
CA ARG A 312 -17.84 -15.51 17.43
C ARG A 312 -17.27 -14.66 18.58
N PRO A 313 -17.43 -15.03 19.88
CA PRO A 313 -16.87 -14.26 20.99
C PRO A 313 -15.34 -14.11 20.95
N TYR A 314 -14.67 -15.05 20.29
CA TYR A 314 -13.22 -15.13 20.17
C TYR A 314 -12.72 -14.54 18.85
N TRP A 315 -13.56 -14.52 17.81
CA TRP A 315 -13.17 -14.21 16.44
C TRP A 315 -12.67 -12.78 16.24
N ASN A 316 -13.32 -11.82 16.90
CA ASN A 316 -12.94 -10.41 16.84
C ASN A 316 -11.61 -10.10 17.56
N ARG A 317 -11.05 -11.09 18.28
CA ARG A 317 -9.77 -11.02 19.00
C ARG A 317 -8.63 -11.73 18.27
N ILE A 318 -8.81 -12.03 16.97
CA ILE A 318 -7.85 -12.74 16.11
C ILE A 318 -7.43 -11.84 14.94
N PHE A 319 -6.20 -11.36 14.99
CA PHE A 319 -5.60 -10.39 14.06
C PHE A 319 -5.49 -10.89 12.61
N HIS A 320 -5.35 -12.21 12.41
CA HIS A 320 -5.31 -12.83 11.08
C HIS A 320 -6.48 -13.78 10.84
N ALA A 321 -7.68 -13.43 11.33
CA ALA A 321 -8.90 -14.14 10.97
C ALA A 321 -9.23 -13.92 9.48
N LYS A 322 -8.90 -14.89 8.62
CA LYS A 322 -9.14 -14.81 7.17
C LYS A 322 -10.61 -15.10 6.85
N ARG A 323 -11.46 -14.17 7.28
CA ARG A 323 -12.79 -13.82 6.75
C ARG A 323 -13.19 -12.38 7.05
N GLY A 324 -12.44 -11.64 7.87
CA GLY A 324 -12.70 -10.23 8.21
C GLY A 324 -13.96 -10.01 9.06
N VAL A 325 -15.07 -10.64 8.67
CA VAL A 325 -16.34 -10.72 9.40
C VAL A 325 -16.89 -12.12 9.12
N LEU A 326 -17.21 -12.91 10.15
CA LEU A 326 -17.98 -14.15 9.97
C LEU A 326 -19.32 -13.76 9.32
N PRO A 327 -19.89 -14.56 8.38
CA PRO A 327 -21.17 -14.23 7.77
C PRO A 327 -22.17 -13.79 8.83
N ALA A 328 -22.76 -12.61 8.64
CA ALA A 328 -23.81 -12.12 9.51
C ALA A 328 -24.99 -13.07 9.36
N THR A 329 -25.25 -13.87 10.39
CA THR A 329 -26.57 -14.47 10.54
C THR A 329 -27.55 -13.34 10.85
N VAL A 330 -28.74 -13.40 10.28
CA VAL A 330 -29.84 -12.52 10.66
C VAL A 330 -30.10 -12.80 12.13
N SER A 331 -29.68 -11.89 13.01
CA SER A 331 -30.11 -11.95 14.40
C SER A 331 -31.63 -11.88 14.41
N SER A 332 -32.28 -12.80 15.12
CA SER A 332 -33.71 -12.72 15.37
C SER A 332 -34.06 -11.66 16.42
N ILE A 333 -33.06 -11.00 17.01
CA ILE A 333 -33.22 -9.93 17.99
C ILE A 333 -33.10 -8.58 17.27
N GLU A 334 -34.13 -7.75 17.41
CA GLU A 334 -34.12 -6.38 16.92
C GLU A 334 -33.08 -5.52 17.70
N PRO A 335 -32.39 -4.57 17.05
CA PRO A 335 -31.51 -3.65 17.76
C PRO A 335 -32.24 -2.77 18.79
N PRO A 336 -31.55 -2.30 19.84
CA PRO A 336 -32.13 -1.35 20.80
C PRO A 336 -32.65 -0.09 20.12
N LYS A 337 -33.87 0.35 20.47
CA LYS A 337 -34.46 1.60 20.01
C LYS A 337 -34.01 2.77 20.87
N PHE A 338 -33.56 3.83 20.22
CA PHE A 338 -33.15 5.08 20.85
C PHE A 338 -34.33 6.06 20.84
N SER A 339 -34.60 6.69 21.98
CA SER A 339 -35.67 7.71 22.12
C SER A 339 -35.43 8.97 21.30
N HIS A 340 -34.17 9.28 20.98
CA HIS A 340 -33.76 10.44 20.21
C HIS A 340 -32.90 10.00 19.02
N ARG A 341 -32.93 10.79 17.94
CA ARG A 341 -32.03 10.59 16.80
C ARG A 341 -30.66 11.19 17.10
N GLY A 342 -29.59 10.55 16.62
CA GLY A 342 -28.25 11.13 16.62
C GLY A 342 -28.21 12.46 15.85
N GLY A 343 -27.33 13.37 16.26
CA GLY A 343 -27.23 14.72 15.71
C GLY A 343 -27.12 15.83 16.74
N PHE A 344 -27.42 17.06 16.31
CA PHE A 344 -27.38 18.26 17.14
C PHE A 344 -28.70 18.49 17.87
N HIS A 345 -28.60 18.79 19.17
CA HIS A 345 -29.72 19.09 20.05
C HIS A 345 -29.42 20.40 20.80
N PRO A 346 -30.39 21.34 20.88
CA PRO A 346 -30.14 22.64 21.51
C PRO A 346 -29.95 22.53 23.03
N GLU A 347 -30.55 21.52 23.66
CA GLU A 347 -30.56 21.33 25.11
C GLU A 347 -30.16 19.90 25.49
N SER A 348 -29.74 19.73 26.75
CA SER A 348 -29.46 18.42 27.33
C SER A 348 -30.74 17.60 27.51
N PHE A 349 -30.66 16.27 27.43
CA PHE A 349 -31.82 15.38 27.58
C PHE A 349 -31.43 14.00 28.11
N ASP A 350 -32.43 13.25 28.56
CA ASP A 350 -32.28 11.86 28.98
C ASP A 350 -32.57 10.92 27.80
N LEU A 351 -31.53 10.21 27.34
CA LEU A 351 -31.63 9.21 26.28
C LEU A 351 -32.09 7.87 26.86
N VAL A 352 -33.33 7.51 26.53
CA VAL A 352 -33.90 6.19 26.82
C VAL A 352 -33.56 5.21 25.69
N LEU A 353 -33.00 4.04 26.06
CA LEU A 353 -32.89 2.85 25.22
C LEU A 353 -34.02 1.87 25.57
N SER A 354 -34.60 1.21 24.56
CA SER A 354 -35.73 0.28 24.77
C SER A 354 -35.69 -0.89 23.79
N HIS A 355 -36.29 -2.01 24.19
CA HIS A 355 -36.49 -3.18 23.34
C HIS A 355 -37.89 -3.76 23.63
N PRO A 356 -38.66 -4.21 22.61
CA PRO A 356 -40.03 -4.69 22.81
C PRO A 356 -40.12 -6.02 23.57
N ASP A 357 -39.10 -6.88 23.48
CA ASP A 357 -39.00 -8.13 24.24
C ASP A 357 -38.47 -7.85 25.66
N PRO A 358 -39.25 -8.15 26.73
CA PRO A 358 -38.83 -7.93 28.12
C PRO A 358 -37.72 -8.89 28.60
N GLU A 359 -37.45 -9.97 27.87
CA GLU A 359 -36.35 -10.91 28.19
C GLU A 359 -34.99 -10.44 27.65
N VAL A 360 -34.98 -9.37 26.86
CA VAL A 360 -33.76 -8.79 26.29
C VAL A 360 -33.09 -7.85 27.27
N THR A 361 -31.78 -8.03 27.42
CA THR A 361 -30.90 -7.14 28.15
C THR A 361 -30.14 -6.24 27.18
N ILE A 362 -30.08 -4.94 27.45
CA ILE A 362 -29.35 -3.98 26.61
C ILE A 362 -28.00 -3.67 27.26
N TYR A 363 -26.93 -3.76 26.48
CA TYR A 363 -25.58 -3.32 26.85
C TYR A 363 -25.15 -2.15 25.97
N TYR A 364 -24.41 -1.20 26.52
CA TYR A 364 -23.96 -0.02 25.78
C TYR A 364 -22.56 0.44 26.17
N THR A 365 -21.96 1.28 25.33
CA THR A 365 -20.67 1.95 25.57
C THR A 365 -20.78 3.43 25.23
N LEU A 366 -19.97 4.25 25.90
CA LEU A 366 -19.88 5.70 25.69
C LEU A 366 -18.54 6.18 25.11
N ASP A 367 -17.62 5.24 24.92
CA ASP A 367 -16.22 5.46 24.54
C ASP A 367 -15.90 4.97 23.12
N GLY A 368 -16.93 4.65 22.33
CA GLY A 368 -16.82 4.13 20.97
C GLY A 368 -16.45 2.65 20.86
N SER A 369 -16.15 1.96 21.97
CA SER A 369 -15.88 0.51 21.97
C SER A 369 -17.10 -0.33 21.62
N ILE A 370 -16.87 -1.54 21.13
CA ILE A 370 -17.96 -2.49 20.83
C ILE A 370 -18.57 -2.96 22.17
N PRO A 371 -19.89 -2.82 22.38
CA PRO A 371 -20.53 -3.38 23.57
C PRO A 371 -20.36 -4.91 23.61
N ASP A 372 -19.70 -5.42 24.65
CA ASP A 372 -19.39 -6.84 24.86
C ASP A 372 -19.67 -7.22 26.32
N THR A 373 -20.50 -8.24 26.53
CA THR A 373 -20.80 -8.79 27.86
C THR A 373 -19.56 -9.28 28.61
N ALA A 374 -18.48 -9.65 27.89
CA ALA A 374 -17.21 -10.02 28.50
C ALA A 374 -16.38 -8.81 28.95
N ASN A 375 -16.75 -7.58 28.57
CA ASN A 375 -16.04 -6.34 28.88
C ASN A 375 -16.77 -5.47 29.93
N ILE A 376 -17.61 -6.08 30.77
CA ILE A 376 -18.29 -5.38 31.87
C ILE A 376 -17.30 -4.88 32.92
N ASN A 377 -16.16 -5.55 33.11
CA ASN A 377 -15.12 -5.14 34.07
C ASN A 377 -14.10 -4.13 33.48
N GLY A 378 -14.27 -3.76 32.21
CA GLY A 378 -13.36 -2.88 31.48
C GLY A 378 -12.09 -3.58 31.00
N THR A 379 -11.54 -3.06 29.91
CA THR A 379 -10.27 -3.50 29.33
C THR A 379 -9.31 -2.32 29.29
N THR A 380 -8.12 -2.54 29.85
CA THR A 380 -7.07 -1.51 29.95
C THR A 380 -6.05 -1.68 28.84
N TYR A 381 -5.69 -0.58 28.19
CA TYR A 381 -4.62 -0.52 27.19
C TYR A 381 -3.57 0.52 27.57
N LEU A 382 -2.36 0.36 27.04
CA LEU A 382 -1.24 1.26 27.35
C LEU A 382 -1.03 2.26 26.22
N TYR A 383 -0.64 3.49 26.53
CA TYR A 383 -0.31 4.51 25.53
C TYR A 383 0.82 5.42 26.03
N GLN A 384 1.25 6.37 25.19
CA GLN A 384 2.19 7.42 25.58
C GLN A 384 1.66 8.79 25.17
N ASN A 385 1.86 9.79 26.02
CA ASN A 385 1.62 11.20 25.70
C ASN A 385 2.90 11.89 25.17
N GLN A 386 4.04 11.21 25.17
CA GLN A 386 5.27 11.71 24.58
C GLN A 386 6.21 10.57 24.18
N TYR A 387 6.94 10.76 23.09
CA TYR A 387 8.00 9.85 22.67
C TYR A 387 9.35 10.56 22.78
N GLN A 388 10.41 9.78 23.03
CA GLN A 388 11.78 10.28 23.10
C GLN A 388 12.22 10.79 21.71
N TRP A 389 12.41 12.09 21.55
CA TRP A 389 12.90 12.67 20.30
C TRP A 389 14.43 12.59 20.22
N HIS A 390 15.10 13.15 21.22
CA HIS A 390 16.55 13.10 21.35
C HIS A 390 17.02 11.94 22.22
N ALA A 391 18.19 11.40 21.91
CA ALA A 391 18.76 10.27 22.65
C ALA A 391 19.03 10.55 24.14
N TRP A 392 19.26 11.81 24.52
CA TRP A 392 19.47 12.21 25.92
C TRP A 392 18.17 12.47 26.70
N GLN A 393 17.01 12.53 26.03
CA GLN A 393 15.73 12.69 26.73
C GLN A 393 15.32 11.38 27.41
N LYS A 394 14.71 11.46 28.59
CA LYS A 394 14.07 10.30 29.22
C LYS A 394 12.97 9.76 28.29
N PRO A 395 12.85 8.44 28.09
CA PRO A 395 11.69 7.86 27.42
C PRO A 395 10.37 8.31 28.05
N GLY A 396 9.35 8.52 27.23
CA GLY A 396 8.01 8.82 27.72
C GLY A 396 7.49 7.68 28.61
N GLU A 397 6.62 8.03 29.54
CA GLU A 397 6.00 7.06 30.43
C GLU A 397 4.89 6.30 29.69
N LEU A 398 4.70 5.03 30.06
CA LEU A 398 3.54 4.26 29.62
C LEU A 398 2.38 4.59 30.56
N LEU A 399 1.36 5.22 30.01
CA LEU A 399 0.11 5.54 30.68
C LEU A 399 -0.94 4.49 30.32
N SER A 400 -2.03 4.44 31.07
CA SER A 400 -3.11 3.47 30.84
C SER A 400 -4.45 4.18 30.68
N ASN A 401 -5.27 3.69 29.76
CA ASN A 401 -6.67 4.07 29.60
C ASN A 401 -7.53 2.81 29.62
N THR A 402 -8.83 2.98 29.90
CA THR A 402 -9.80 1.88 29.96
C THR A 402 -11.01 2.22 29.11
N TYR A 403 -11.55 1.20 28.43
CA TYR A 403 -12.87 1.22 27.80
C TYR A 403 -13.73 0.08 28.37
N GLN A 404 -15.04 0.30 28.49
CA GLN A 404 -15.90 -0.58 29.29
C GLN A 404 -17.33 -0.64 28.76
N THR A 405 -17.91 -1.84 28.80
CA THR A 405 -19.34 -2.06 28.54
C THR A 405 -20.17 -1.85 29.79
N GLN A 406 -21.29 -1.15 29.63
CA GLN A 406 -22.24 -0.84 30.68
C GLN A 406 -23.55 -1.61 30.44
N LEU A 407 -24.16 -2.08 31.53
CA LEU A 407 -25.52 -2.63 31.52
C LEU A 407 -26.52 -1.46 31.56
N TYR A 408 -27.46 -1.43 30.61
CA TYR A 408 -28.50 -0.41 30.59
C TYR A 408 -29.58 -0.69 31.65
N ASN A 409 -29.68 0.16 32.66
CA ASN A 409 -30.67 0.07 33.74
C ASN A 409 -31.36 1.41 34.06
N GLN A 410 -30.91 2.52 33.45
CA GLN A 410 -31.46 3.87 33.62
C GLN A 410 -31.16 4.72 32.38
N PRO A 411 -31.92 5.80 32.13
CA PRO A 411 -31.66 6.71 31.01
C PRO A 411 -30.23 7.27 31.02
N ILE A 412 -29.64 7.44 29.84
CA ILE A 412 -28.29 8.00 29.65
C ILE A 412 -28.41 9.51 29.52
N LYS A 413 -27.77 10.26 30.43
CA LYS A 413 -27.81 11.72 30.37
C LYS A 413 -26.92 12.25 29.24
N ILE A 414 -27.51 12.90 28.25
CA ILE A 414 -26.80 13.56 27.14
C ILE A 414 -26.67 15.05 27.45
N VAL A 415 -25.42 15.52 27.58
CA VAL A 415 -25.06 16.90 27.94
C VAL A 415 -23.96 17.44 27.03
N ASP A 416 -23.73 18.75 27.06
CA ASP A 416 -22.52 19.32 26.46
C ASP A 416 -21.29 18.87 27.24
N ARG A 417 -20.48 18.03 26.59
CA ARG A 417 -19.24 17.47 27.14
C ARG A 417 -18.02 18.33 26.84
N SER A 418 -18.15 19.40 26.08
CA SER A 418 -17.03 20.26 25.68
C SER A 418 -16.21 20.79 26.87
N PRO A 419 -16.81 21.13 28.04
CA PRO A 419 -16.05 21.52 29.22
C PRO A 419 -15.29 20.38 29.92
N GLU A 420 -15.59 19.11 29.63
CA GLU A 420 -14.93 17.95 30.24
C GLU A 420 -13.47 17.84 29.77
N PRO A 421 -12.54 17.37 30.61
CA PRO A 421 -11.16 17.10 30.20
C PRO A 421 -11.07 16.16 28.99
N ASP A 422 -10.16 16.45 28.08
CA ASP A 422 -9.91 15.58 26.92
C ASP A 422 -9.25 14.26 27.36
N LYS A 423 -9.74 13.15 26.78
CA LYS A 423 -9.18 11.80 26.95
C LYS A 423 -8.28 11.41 25.78
N LEU A 424 -8.73 11.59 24.54
CA LEU A 424 -8.04 11.09 23.35
C LEU A 424 -7.06 12.11 22.77
N THR A 425 -7.40 13.40 22.76
CA THR A 425 -6.51 14.43 22.19
C THR A 425 -5.18 14.55 22.94
N GLN A 426 -5.10 14.07 24.18
CA GLN A 426 -3.90 14.05 25.04
C GLN A 426 -2.99 12.84 24.78
N ILE A 427 -3.35 11.95 23.86
CA ILE A 427 -2.52 10.82 23.42
C ILE A 427 -1.58 11.26 22.30
N SER A 428 -0.30 10.94 22.41
CA SER A 428 0.67 11.28 21.37
C SER A 428 0.52 10.36 20.16
N THR A 429 0.18 10.95 19.03
CA THR A 429 0.00 10.23 17.76
C THR A 429 1.27 10.21 16.91
N THR A 430 2.30 10.95 17.29
CA THR A 430 3.58 10.97 16.57
C THR A 430 4.77 11.12 17.50
N PHE A 431 5.91 10.58 17.08
CA PHE A 431 7.17 10.88 17.72
C PHE A 431 7.73 12.24 17.30
N HIS A 432 7.19 12.82 16.22
CA HIS A 432 7.68 14.07 15.64
C HIS A 432 7.39 15.26 16.55
N ARG A 433 8.46 15.84 17.09
CA ARG A 433 8.37 16.94 18.07
C ARG A 433 9.26 18.11 17.68
N ASP A 434 9.36 18.39 16.37
CA ASP A 434 10.02 19.59 15.87
C ASP A 434 9.33 20.83 16.47
N PRO A 435 9.94 21.54 17.43
CA PRO A 435 9.31 22.67 18.10
C PRO A 435 9.04 23.83 17.14
N ALA A 436 9.78 23.89 16.02
CA ALA A 436 9.56 24.91 15.00
C ALA A 436 8.36 24.61 14.10
N ARG A 437 7.91 23.35 14.01
CA ARG A 437 6.76 22.93 13.20
C ARG A 437 5.53 22.56 14.03
N PHE A 438 5.72 22.00 15.23
CA PHE A 438 4.66 21.52 16.13
C PHE A 438 4.98 21.88 17.59
N PRO A 439 4.93 23.19 17.96
CA PRO A 439 5.16 23.61 19.33
C PRO A 439 4.00 23.13 20.22
N GLY A 440 4.15 21.93 20.81
CA GLY A 440 3.16 21.35 21.72
C GLY A 440 1.78 21.21 21.10
N TYR A 441 1.61 20.25 20.16
CA TYR A 441 0.36 20.06 19.40
C TYR A 441 -0.83 19.50 20.22
N PHE A 442 -0.72 19.44 21.54
CA PHE A 442 -1.88 19.11 22.38
C PHE A 442 -2.70 20.38 22.59
N PRO A 443 -4.04 20.28 22.53
CA PRO A 443 -4.88 21.44 22.75
C PRO A 443 -4.66 21.99 24.17
N SER A 444 -4.56 23.31 24.27
CA SER A 444 -4.31 24.02 25.55
C SER A 444 -5.54 24.10 26.46
N SER A 445 -6.70 23.79 25.92
CA SER A 445 -8.00 23.73 26.61
C SER A 445 -8.86 22.63 25.95
N PRO A 446 -9.87 22.09 26.66
CA PRO A 446 -10.72 21.04 26.12
C PRO A 446 -11.30 21.36 24.73
N VAL A 447 -11.35 20.35 23.87
CA VAL A 447 -11.96 20.48 22.54
C VAL A 447 -13.48 20.30 22.61
N HIS A 448 -14.20 20.71 21.55
CA HIS A 448 -15.62 20.41 21.40
C HIS A 448 -15.88 18.90 21.42
N LYS A 449 -16.98 18.49 22.06
CA LYS A 449 -17.30 17.07 22.23
C LYS A 449 -18.76 16.72 21.95
N GLY A 450 -18.95 15.56 21.35
CA GLY A 450 -20.21 14.82 21.31
C GLY A 450 -20.20 13.62 22.28
N THR A 451 -21.37 13.03 22.46
CA THR A 451 -21.56 11.77 23.19
C THR A 451 -21.84 10.67 22.17
N VAL A 452 -20.93 9.71 22.05
CA VAL A 452 -21.15 8.50 21.24
C VAL A 452 -21.86 7.47 22.10
N VAL A 453 -22.95 6.89 21.61
CA VAL A 453 -23.64 5.80 22.29
C VAL A 453 -23.75 4.63 21.32
N ARG A 454 -23.10 3.51 21.66
CA ARG A 454 -23.24 2.24 20.94
C ARG A 454 -24.01 1.28 21.82
N ALA A 455 -25.05 0.63 21.30
CA ALA A 455 -25.88 -0.28 22.07
C ALA A 455 -26.15 -1.58 21.32
N ILE A 456 -26.22 -2.69 22.07
CA ILE A 456 -26.54 -4.02 21.58
C ILE A 456 -27.60 -4.66 22.48
N ALA A 457 -28.52 -5.43 21.89
CA ALA A 457 -29.50 -6.22 22.60
C ALA A 457 -29.03 -7.68 22.69
N PHE A 458 -29.14 -8.26 23.88
CA PHE A 458 -28.73 -9.63 24.19
C PHE A 458 -29.90 -10.42 24.79
N LYS A 459 -30.09 -11.65 24.31
CA LYS A 459 -31.01 -12.63 24.90
C LYS A 459 -30.27 -13.95 25.05
N ASN A 460 -30.39 -14.58 26.23
CA ASN A 460 -29.67 -15.81 26.53
C ASN A 460 -30.06 -16.93 25.55
N GLY A 461 -29.06 -17.62 24.97
CA GLY A 461 -29.28 -18.66 23.96
C GLY A 461 -29.50 -18.15 22.53
N ASN A 462 -29.52 -16.83 22.30
CA ASN A 462 -29.70 -16.22 20.99
C ASN A 462 -28.43 -15.47 20.53
N ILE A 463 -28.34 -15.23 19.22
CA ILE A 463 -27.34 -14.33 18.64
C ILE A 463 -27.72 -12.89 19.01
N PRO A 464 -26.80 -12.06 19.55
CA PRO A 464 -27.08 -10.66 19.86
C PRO A 464 -27.59 -9.87 18.65
N SER A 465 -28.29 -8.75 18.88
CA SER A 465 -28.72 -7.87 17.79
C SER A 465 -27.55 -7.26 17.04
N GLN A 466 -27.81 -6.57 15.92
CA GLN A 466 -26.85 -5.62 15.36
C GLN A 466 -26.59 -4.47 16.35
N ILE A 467 -25.40 -3.87 16.27
CA ILE A 467 -25.03 -2.71 17.10
C ILE A 467 -25.70 -1.46 16.51
N SER A 468 -26.43 -0.73 17.32
CA SER A 468 -26.92 0.60 16.99
C SER A 468 -25.96 1.65 17.53
N THR A 469 -25.48 2.55 16.67
CA THR A 469 -24.54 3.62 17.03
C THR A 469 -25.18 4.97 16.73
N ASN A 470 -25.12 5.92 17.67
CA ASN A 470 -25.49 7.31 17.42
C ASN A 470 -24.53 8.25 18.14
N THR A 471 -24.17 9.36 17.49
CA THR A 471 -23.44 10.47 18.11
C THR A 471 -24.39 11.64 18.39
N TYR A 472 -24.29 12.23 19.58
CA TYR A 472 -25.12 13.36 20.01
C TYR A 472 -24.26 14.58 20.34
N PHE A 473 -24.59 15.74 19.76
CA PHE A 473 -23.96 17.01 20.05
C PHE A 473 -24.99 17.92 20.75
N VAL A 474 -24.58 18.60 21.81
CA VAL A 474 -25.46 19.51 22.58
C VAL A 474 -24.98 20.94 22.39
N GLY A 475 -25.89 21.84 22.05
CA GLY A 475 -25.62 23.23 21.71
C GLY A 475 -25.69 23.51 20.21
N GLU A 476 -25.38 24.76 19.83
CA GLU A 476 -25.34 25.17 18.43
C GLU A 476 -24.18 24.52 17.67
N ASN A 477 -24.40 24.13 16.41
CA ASN A 477 -23.33 23.65 15.55
C ASN A 477 -22.42 24.82 15.16
N PRO A 478 -21.14 24.85 15.60
CA PRO A 478 -20.24 25.95 15.30
C PRO A 478 -19.56 25.84 13.94
N TYR A 479 -19.81 24.76 13.18
CA TYR A 479 -19.10 24.44 11.95
C TYR A 479 -19.97 24.66 10.71
N THR A 480 -19.35 25.15 9.64
CA THR A 480 -19.97 25.39 8.33
C THR A 480 -19.79 24.24 7.35
N LEU A 481 -19.02 23.22 7.74
CA LEU A 481 -18.69 22.04 6.94
C LEU A 481 -19.44 20.79 7.42
N PRO A 482 -19.58 19.75 6.57
CA PRO A 482 -20.17 18.49 7.00
C PRO A 482 -19.33 17.82 8.10
N ILE A 483 -20.00 17.07 8.97
CA ILE A 483 -19.37 16.39 10.10
C ILE A 483 -19.27 14.89 9.83
N ILE A 484 -18.12 14.32 10.19
CA ILE A 484 -17.83 12.89 10.13
C ILE A 484 -17.49 12.43 11.55
N SER A 485 -18.38 11.67 12.18
CA SER A 485 -18.13 11.06 13.48
C SER A 485 -17.65 9.62 13.30
N LEU A 486 -16.52 9.29 13.93
CA LEU A 486 -15.91 7.97 13.88
C LEU A 486 -15.96 7.34 15.28
N ALA A 487 -16.73 6.27 15.42
CA ALA A 487 -16.85 5.50 16.67
C ALA A 487 -16.04 4.19 16.57
N ILE A 488 -14.98 4.08 17.37
CA ILE A 488 -14.01 3.00 17.32
C ILE A 488 -13.53 2.62 18.72
N GLN A 489 -13.19 1.35 18.92
CA GLN A 489 -12.54 0.91 20.15
C GLN A 489 -11.15 1.56 20.27
N GLU A 490 -10.89 2.26 21.38
CA GLU A 490 -9.76 3.18 21.52
C GLU A 490 -8.38 2.51 21.35
N ASP A 491 -8.21 1.28 21.86
CA ASP A 491 -6.95 0.52 21.77
C ASP A 491 -6.53 0.20 20.32
N GLN A 492 -7.50 0.08 19.41
CA GLN A 492 -7.24 -0.14 17.99
C GLN A 492 -6.51 1.03 17.33
N LEU A 493 -6.69 2.25 17.84
CA LEU A 493 -5.98 3.44 17.37
C LEU A 493 -4.75 3.76 18.23
N PHE A 494 -4.87 3.63 19.55
CA PHE A 494 -3.98 4.31 20.50
C PHE A 494 -3.11 3.39 21.36
N ASP A 495 -3.30 2.08 21.31
CA ASP A 495 -2.44 1.17 22.06
C ASP A 495 -0.97 1.30 21.64
N TYR A 496 -0.09 1.31 22.63
CA TYR A 496 1.35 1.48 22.46
C TYR A 496 1.93 0.43 21.53
N LYS A 497 1.47 -0.82 21.60
CA LYS A 497 1.97 -1.91 20.78
C LYS A 497 1.20 -2.06 19.48
N TYR A 498 -0.12 -1.83 19.44
CA TYR A 498 -1.00 -2.21 18.31
C TYR A 498 -1.87 -1.10 17.74
N GLY A 499 -1.93 0.02 18.42
CA GLY A 499 -2.62 1.22 17.95
C GLY A 499 -2.04 1.65 16.61
N ILE A 500 -2.91 1.74 15.60
CA ILE A 500 -2.48 2.08 14.24
C ILE A 500 -2.16 3.56 14.09
N TYR A 501 -2.54 4.41 15.05
CA TYR A 501 -2.45 5.87 14.93
C TYR A 501 -1.19 6.44 15.61
N VAL A 502 -0.44 5.63 16.37
CA VAL A 502 0.65 6.08 17.24
C VAL A 502 2.04 5.67 16.73
N ALA A 503 3.09 6.34 17.22
CA ALA A 503 4.47 5.92 16.94
C ALA A 503 4.79 4.57 17.61
N GLY A 504 4.31 4.40 18.84
CA GLY A 504 4.26 3.12 19.54
C GLY A 504 5.59 2.38 19.70
N VAL A 505 5.46 1.08 19.92
CA VAL A 505 6.56 0.16 20.21
C VAL A 505 7.59 0.09 19.10
N ASP A 506 7.19 0.27 17.84
CA ASP A 506 8.12 0.23 16.70
C ASP A 506 9.12 1.37 16.77
N TYR A 507 8.64 2.58 17.08
CA TYR A 507 9.51 3.73 17.26
C TYR A 507 10.41 3.56 18.47
N SER A 508 9.86 3.13 19.61
CA SER A 508 10.65 2.93 20.83
C SER A 508 11.74 1.87 20.66
N LYS A 509 11.45 0.76 19.96
CA LYS A 509 12.45 -0.26 19.59
C LYS A 509 13.52 0.33 18.68
N TRP A 510 13.13 1.14 17.70
CA TRP A 510 14.07 1.82 16.83
C TRP A 510 14.98 2.78 17.63
N ARG A 511 14.40 3.62 18.49
CA ARG A 511 15.14 4.61 19.30
C ARG A 511 16.15 3.95 20.22
N LYS A 512 15.78 2.84 20.87
CA LYS A 512 16.65 2.03 21.73
C LYS A 512 17.83 1.41 20.97
N LYS A 513 17.66 1.06 19.70
CA LYS A 513 18.74 0.54 18.84
C LYS A 513 19.66 1.62 18.28
N ASN A 514 19.23 2.88 18.30
CA ASN A 514 19.92 3.98 17.62
C ASN A 514 20.41 5.03 18.61
N THR A 515 20.82 4.69 19.82
CA THR A 515 21.13 5.65 20.92
C THR A 515 22.10 6.79 20.54
N ASN A 516 22.95 6.62 19.54
CA ASN A 516 23.92 7.65 19.15
C ASN A 516 23.37 8.67 18.13
N SER A 517 22.17 8.44 17.57
CA SER A 517 21.56 9.36 16.60
C SER A 517 20.91 10.55 17.33
N LEU A 518 21.44 11.76 17.11
CA LEU A 518 20.97 13.00 17.75
C LEU A 518 19.52 13.35 17.36
N LEU A 519 19.12 13.03 16.13
CA LEU A 519 17.79 13.26 15.59
C LEU A 519 17.29 12.04 14.80
N PRO A 520 16.02 11.64 14.96
CA PRO A 520 15.41 10.65 14.06
C PRO A 520 15.43 11.20 12.64
N ASN A 521 15.78 10.36 11.67
CA ASN A 521 15.56 10.71 10.27
C ASN A 521 14.05 10.64 10.03
N ILE A 522 13.42 11.81 9.94
CA ILE A 522 11.97 11.97 9.77
C ILE A 522 11.47 11.45 8.42
N ALA A 523 12.35 11.39 7.41
CA ALA A 523 12.05 10.75 6.13
C ALA A 523 11.95 9.22 6.28
N VAL A 524 12.49 8.65 7.37
CA VAL A 524 12.38 7.22 7.67
C VAL A 524 11.21 6.99 8.63
N ASN A 525 10.11 6.60 8.02
CA ASN A 525 8.87 6.12 8.59
C ASN A 525 9.07 4.96 9.61
N ARG A 526 8.97 5.23 10.93
CA ARG A 526 9.39 4.30 12.02
C ARG A 526 8.34 3.95 13.10
N GLY A 527 7.08 4.35 12.95
CA GLY A 527 6.03 4.12 13.96
C GLY A 527 5.07 2.96 13.65
N ASN A 528 4.21 2.58 14.60
CA ASN A 528 3.15 1.57 14.38
C ASN A 528 2.24 1.95 13.19
N TYR A 529 2.01 3.25 12.98
CA TYR A 529 1.30 3.79 11.80
C TYR A 529 1.94 3.43 10.44
N GLN A 530 3.11 2.79 10.45
CA GLN A 530 3.78 2.28 9.25
C GLN A 530 3.47 0.81 8.94
N ARG A 531 2.72 0.13 9.77
CA ARG A 531 2.37 -1.24 9.48
C ARG A 531 1.33 -1.31 8.35
N ARG A 532 1.38 -2.35 7.53
CA ARG A 532 0.71 -2.47 6.21
C ARG A 532 0.04 -3.82 6.04
N GLY A 533 -0.90 -3.91 5.10
CA GLY A 533 -1.68 -5.12 4.84
C GLY A 533 -3.04 -5.08 5.53
N SER A 534 -3.89 -6.05 5.23
CA SER A 534 -5.24 -6.16 5.81
C SER A 534 -5.21 -6.44 7.31
N SER A 535 -4.10 -6.96 7.84
CA SER A 535 -3.91 -7.13 9.28
C SER A 535 -3.83 -5.82 10.06
N TRP A 536 -3.60 -4.69 9.37
CA TRP A 536 -3.58 -3.35 9.98
C TRP A 536 -4.82 -2.55 9.64
N GLU A 537 -5.88 -3.23 9.20
CA GLU A 537 -7.23 -2.66 9.11
C GLU A 537 -7.92 -2.76 10.48
N ARG A 538 -8.78 -1.79 10.79
CA ARG A 538 -9.55 -1.70 12.04
C ARG A 538 -11.01 -1.41 11.74
N THR A 539 -11.89 -1.93 12.56
CA THR A 539 -13.33 -1.78 12.36
C THR A 539 -13.83 -0.56 13.14
N LEU A 540 -14.62 0.29 12.50
CA LEU A 540 -15.31 1.40 13.17
C LEU A 540 -16.69 1.64 12.58
N ASN A 541 -17.53 2.37 13.32
CA ASN A 541 -18.77 2.92 12.80
C ASN A 541 -18.54 4.36 12.33
N ILE A 542 -18.90 4.67 11.09
CA ILE A 542 -18.87 6.03 10.54
C ILE A 542 -20.28 6.61 10.53
N GLU A 543 -20.42 7.85 11.00
CA GLU A 543 -21.62 8.66 10.84
C GLU A 543 -21.29 9.93 10.02
N TYR A 544 -22.03 10.19 8.94
CA TYR A 544 -21.88 11.40 8.11
C TYR A 544 -23.08 12.33 8.28
N TYR A 545 -22.83 13.60 8.56
CA TYR A 545 -23.83 14.65 8.79
C TYR A 545 -23.64 15.76 7.75
N PRO A 546 -24.49 15.81 6.70
CA PRO A 546 -24.53 16.90 5.73
C PRO A 546 -24.75 18.27 6.37
N ILE A 547 -24.22 19.34 5.75
CA ILE A 547 -24.34 20.73 6.24
C ILE A 547 -25.80 21.11 6.55
N ILE A 548 -26.71 20.74 5.66
CA ILE A 548 -28.12 21.15 5.71
C ILE A 548 -29.00 20.26 6.61
N LYS A 549 -28.44 19.20 7.22
CA LYS A 549 -29.20 18.23 8.01
C LYS A 549 -28.67 18.14 9.43
N SER A 550 -29.57 18.22 10.40
CA SER A 550 -29.25 17.97 11.81
C SER A 550 -29.09 16.48 12.13
N TYR A 551 -29.26 15.58 11.16
CA TYR A 551 -29.23 14.13 11.32
C TYR A 551 -28.32 13.47 10.28
N THR A 552 -27.85 12.26 10.61
CA THR A 552 -26.92 11.52 9.76
C THR A 552 -27.58 10.91 8.51
N THR A 553 -26.88 10.90 7.38
CA THR A 553 -27.29 10.22 6.13
C THR A 553 -26.54 8.91 5.87
N ILE A 554 -25.41 8.69 6.54
CA ILE A 554 -24.64 7.44 6.51
C ILE A 554 -24.36 7.05 7.94
N ASN A 555 -24.76 5.85 8.36
CA ASN A 555 -24.44 5.32 9.68
C ASN A 555 -24.23 3.81 9.57
N ARG A 556 -22.97 3.37 9.51
CA ARG A 556 -22.64 1.95 9.33
C ARG A 556 -21.19 1.62 9.69
N GLU A 557 -20.91 0.33 9.77
CA GLU A 557 -19.58 -0.20 10.01
C GLU A 557 -18.71 -0.23 8.74
N VAL A 558 -17.46 0.23 8.87
CA VAL A 558 -16.45 0.23 7.80
C VAL A 558 -15.09 -0.18 8.37
N LEU A 559 -14.20 -0.66 7.49
CA LEU A 559 -12.80 -0.88 7.85
C LEU A 559 -11.98 0.37 7.57
N ILE A 560 -10.98 0.64 8.41
CA ILE A 560 -10.04 1.74 8.23
C ILE A 560 -8.59 1.32 8.29
N ARG A 561 -7.72 2.08 7.65
CA ARG A 561 -6.25 1.95 7.78
C ARG A 561 -5.54 3.27 7.53
N ILE A 562 -4.36 3.46 8.12
CA ILE A 562 -3.52 4.63 7.84
C ILE A 562 -3.14 4.74 6.34
N HIS A 563 -3.41 5.91 5.76
CA HIS A 563 -3.03 6.31 4.40
C HIS A 563 -1.72 7.12 4.39
N GLY A 564 -1.03 7.15 3.25
CA GLY A 564 0.07 8.09 2.98
C GLY A 564 1.46 7.46 2.94
N GLY A 565 2.47 8.31 2.77
CA GLY A 565 3.90 7.98 2.85
C GLY A 565 4.53 8.72 4.03
N PHE A 566 5.16 9.87 3.76
CA PHE A 566 5.70 10.79 4.77
C PHE A 566 4.64 11.33 5.73
N SER A 567 3.44 11.67 5.21
CA SER A 567 2.34 12.27 5.98
C SER A 567 1.85 11.42 7.15
N ARG A 568 2.19 10.13 7.18
CA ARG A 568 1.96 9.25 8.34
C ARG A 568 2.75 9.67 9.59
N THR A 569 3.78 10.48 9.45
CA THR A 569 4.55 10.99 10.59
C THR A 569 3.92 12.26 11.20
N LEU A 570 2.99 12.90 10.49
CA LEU A 570 2.28 14.07 10.98
C LEU A 570 1.32 13.68 12.12
N PRO A 571 1.03 14.56 13.08
CA PRO A 571 0.21 14.22 14.24
C PRO A 571 -1.23 13.82 13.83
N SER A 572 -1.88 14.60 12.96
CA SER A 572 -3.08 14.14 12.26
C SER A 572 -2.70 13.17 11.14
N LYS A 573 -3.39 12.03 11.03
CA LYS A 573 -3.15 11.01 10.00
C LYS A 573 -4.28 10.98 9.00
N SER A 574 -3.93 10.74 7.75
CA SER A 574 -4.89 10.35 6.72
C SER A 574 -5.39 8.91 6.96
N LEU A 575 -6.68 8.65 6.71
CA LEU A 575 -7.33 7.34 6.83
C LEU A 575 -7.84 6.88 5.47
N ARG A 576 -7.60 5.61 5.12
CA ARG A 576 -8.34 4.90 4.06
C ARG A 576 -9.53 4.23 4.70
N LEU A 577 -10.68 4.30 4.06
CA LEU A 577 -11.90 3.65 4.49
C LEU A 577 -12.35 2.66 3.42
N TYR A 578 -12.88 1.53 3.86
CA TYR A 578 -13.33 0.42 3.04
C TYR A 578 -14.73 0.02 3.49
N THR A 579 -15.69 0.09 2.60
CA THR A 579 -17.01 -0.51 2.82
C THR A 579 -16.85 -2.04 2.87
N SER A 580 -17.40 -2.68 3.90
CA SER A 580 -17.31 -4.13 4.06
C SER A 580 -18.39 -4.81 3.23
N SER A 581 -18.01 -5.81 2.42
CA SER A 581 -18.94 -6.62 1.60
C SER A 581 -19.81 -7.61 2.40
N ASN A 582 -19.66 -7.65 3.73
CA ASN A 582 -20.23 -8.69 4.58
C ASN A 582 -21.53 -8.28 5.30
N THR A 583 -22.11 -7.15 4.90
CA THR A 583 -23.42 -6.68 5.39
C THR A 583 -24.45 -6.83 4.26
N ASN A 584 -25.73 -7.06 4.58
CA ASN A 584 -26.83 -7.03 3.61
C ASN A 584 -27.10 -5.61 3.04
N GLU A 585 -26.16 -4.69 3.24
CA GLU A 585 -26.22 -3.29 2.82
C GLU A 585 -25.42 -3.10 1.54
N SER A 586 -25.62 -1.96 0.85
CA SER A 586 -24.84 -1.62 -0.35
C SER A 586 -23.34 -1.75 -0.11
N SER A 587 -22.60 -2.23 -1.10
CA SER A 587 -21.13 -2.23 -1.07
C SER A 587 -20.53 -0.83 -1.26
N THR A 588 -21.35 0.21 -1.43
CA THR A 588 -20.93 1.58 -1.70
C THR A 588 -21.48 2.58 -0.69
N LEU A 589 -20.88 3.77 -0.64
CA LEU A 589 -21.36 4.94 0.07
C LEU A 589 -21.43 6.13 -0.87
N ASN A 590 -22.54 6.86 -0.83
CA ASN A 590 -22.73 8.06 -1.64
C ASN A 590 -22.52 9.32 -0.79
N PHE A 591 -21.70 10.25 -1.25
CA PHE A 591 -21.48 11.55 -0.63
C PHE A 591 -21.82 12.64 -1.66
N PRO A 592 -23.09 13.06 -1.77
CA PRO A 592 -23.55 13.98 -2.82
C PRO A 592 -22.74 15.28 -2.90
N GLU A 593 -22.20 15.75 -1.78
CA GLU A 593 -21.37 16.95 -1.71
C GLU A 593 -20.00 16.81 -2.41
N ILE A 594 -19.53 15.59 -2.66
CA ILE A 594 -18.35 15.33 -3.50
C ILE A 594 -18.75 15.19 -4.95
N ASN A 595 -19.62 14.22 -5.21
CA ASN A 595 -20.21 13.89 -6.49
C ASN A 595 -21.32 12.86 -6.28
N ASP A 596 -22.11 12.61 -7.32
CA ASP A 596 -23.16 11.58 -7.31
C ASP A 596 -22.60 10.15 -7.51
N ILE A 597 -21.30 9.92 -7.29
CA ILE A 597 -20.67 8.61 -7.47
C ILE A 597 -20.63 7.85 -6.16
N ASP A 598 -20.94 6.57 -6.26
CA ASP A 598 -20.89 5.60 -5.19
C ASP A 598 -19.45 5.12 -4.91
N PHE A 599 -19.01 5.25 -3.66
CA PHE A 599 -17.66 4.92 -3.20
C PHE A 599 -17.61 3.60 -2.47
N GLU A 600 -16.87 2.62 -2.99
CA GLU A 600 -16.45 1.46 -2.19
C GLU A 600 -15.29 1.81 -1.25
N ARG A 601 -14.45 2.76 -1.68
CA ARG A 601 -13.22 3.13 -0.97
C ARG A 601 -12.94 4.60 -1.15
N PHE A 602 -12.63 5.27 -0.05
CA PHE A 602 -12.33 6.69 -0.02
C PHE A 602 -11.25 6.99 1.01
N ILE A 603 -10.80 8.25 1.04
CA ILE A 603 -9.74 8.71 1.94
C ILE A 603 -10.27 9.91 2.72
N LEU A 604 -10.03 9.92 4.03
CA LEU A 604 -10.01 11.15 4.83
C LEU A 604 -8.56 11.62 4.91
N ARG A 605 -8.19 12.61 4.11
CA ARG A 605 -6.80 13.06 3.89
C ARG A 605 -6.49 14.30 4.74
N ASN A 606 -5.37 14.28 5.45
CA ASN A 606 -4.86 15.39 6.26
C ASN A 606 -4.11 16.47 5.46
N SER A 607 -4.37 16.56 4.15
CA SER A 607 -3.66 17.46 3.22
C SER A 607 -2.16 17.19 2.99
N GLY A 608 -1.62 16.04 3.42
CA GLY A 608 -0.25 15.66 3.04
C GLY A 608 0.80 16.63 3.61
N ASN A 609 1.76 17.06 2.78
CA ASN A 609 2.74 18.08 3.19
C ASN A 609 2.09 19.47 3.38
N ASP A 610 0.90 19.70 2.81
CA ASP A 610 0.16 20.94 2.97
C ASP A 610 -0.53 21.08 4.33
N PHE A 611 -0.46 20.05 5.19
CA PHE A 611 -0.95 20.05 6.56
C PHE A 611 -0.46 21.26 7.38
N LEU A 612 0.77 21.70 7.12
CA LEU A 612 1.45 22.80 7.81
C LEU A 612 1.14 24.19 7.23
N TYR A 613 0.42 24.25 6.11
CA TYR A 613 0.31 25.46 5.29
C TYR A 613 -1.14 25.83 5.03
N THR A 614 -1.73 25.52 3.87
CA THR A 614 -3.06 26.03 3.52
C THR A 614 -4.20 25.06 3.82
N TYR A 615 -3.89 23.76 3.91
CA TYR A 615 -4.82 22.64 4.00
C TYR A 615 -5.63 22.34 2.73
N PHE A 616 -5.50 23.14 1.66
CA PHE A 616 -6.30 22.98 0.45
C PHE A 616 -5.50 23.01 -0.85
N LYS A 617 -4.16 23.05 -0.81
CA LYS A 617 -3.35 23.18 -2.02
C LYS A 617 -3.52 22.04 -3.03
N ASP A 618 -3.49 20.80 -2.56
CA ASP A 618 -3.72 19.65 -3.42
C ASP A 618 -5.13 19.64 -4.04
N PRO A 619 -6.24 19.79 -3.29
CA PRO A 619 -7.57 19.88 -3.92
C PRO A 619 -7.73 21.10 -4.83
N PHE A 620 -7.09 22.23 -4.51
CA PHE A 620 -7.03 23.40 -5.39
C PHE A 620 -6.42 23.04 -6.75
N ILE A 621 -5.26 22.37 -6.77
CA ILE A 621 -4.59 21.97 -8.02
C ILE A 621 -5.43 20.95 -8.80
N GLN A 622 -6.11 20.04 -8.12
CA GLN A 622 -7.01 19.07 -8.74
C GLN A 622 -8.20 19.77 -9.41
N ASN A 623 -8.78 20.77 -8.75
CA ASN A 623 -9.85 21.60 -9.31
C ASN A 623 -9.36 22.50 -10.45
N LEU A 624 -8.15 23.06 -10.32
CA LEU A 624 -7.50 23.87 -11.37
C LEU A 624 -7.37 23.08 -12.68
N ALA A 625 -7.00 21.80 -12.58
CA ALA A 625 -6.82 20.87 -13.69
C ALA A 625 -8.11 20.12 -14.12
N ASN A 626 -9.22 20.32 -13.42
CA ASN A 626 -10.45 19.59 -13.71
C ASN A 626 -10.99 19.97 -15.09
N GLY A 627 -11.29 18.98 -15.93
CA GLY A 627 -11.70 19.17 -17.33
C GLY A 627 -10.58 18.98 -18.36
N LEU A 628 -9.32 18.81 -17.93
CA LEU A 628 -8.22 18.40 -18.79
C LEU A 628 -8.25 16.90 -19.10
N ASN A 629 -7.45 16.44 -20.07
CA ASN A 629 -7.51 15.08 -20.63
C ASN A 629 -6.92 13.97 -19.73
N PHE A 630 -6.87 14.17 -18.42
CA PHE A 630 -6.33 13.19 -17.46
C PHE A 630 -7.19 13.13 -16.18
N SER A 631 -7.03 12.08 -15.39
CA SER A 631 -7.83 11.90 -14.19
C SER A 631 -7.43 12.88 -13.08
N THR A 632 -8.44 13.49 -12.46
CA THR A 632 -8.36 14.28 -11.22
C THR A 632 -9.21 13.66 -10.11
N GLN A 633 -8.94 14.03 -8.85
CA GLN A 633 -9.66 13.54 -7.66
C GLN A 633 -10.57 14.61 -7.07
N ALA A 634 -11.86 14.30 -6.94
CA ALA A 634 -12.84 15.14 -6.25
C ALA A 634 -12.57 15.27 -4.74
N TYR A 635 -13.20 16.28 -4.13
CA TYR A 635 -12.87 16.77 -2.79
C TYR A 635 -14.08 17.38 -2.07
N GLN A 636 -14.22 17.02 -0.79
CA GLN A 636 -15.07 17.72 0.18
C GLN A 636 -14.34 17.83 1.52
N PRO A 637 -14.08 19.03 2.08
CA PRO A 637 -13.58 19.14 3.44
C PRO A 637 -14.66 18.78 4.45
N GLY A 638 -14.26 18.14 5.55
CA GLY A 638 -15.17 17.79 6.63
C GLY A 638 -14.52 17.89 8.00
N ILE A 639 -15.37 18.09 9.00
CA ILE A 639 -14.99 18.15 10.41
C ILE A 639 -15.06 16.74 10.98
N VAL A 640 -13.92 16.23 11.47
CA VAL A 640 -13.85 14.87 11.99
C VAL A 640 -13.88 14.85 13.50
N PHE A 641 -14.69 13.94 14.06
CA PHE A 641 -14.71 13.57 15.47
C PHE A 641 -14.28 12.12 15.63
N ILE A 642 -13.49 11.81 16.65
CA ILE A 642 -13.16 10.43 17.03
C ILE A 642 -13.68 10.19 18.44
N ASN A 643 -14.59 9.22 18.60
CA ASN A 643 -15.29 8.91 19.84
C ASN A 643 -15.87 10.16 20.54
N GLY A 644 -16.38 11.08 19.72
CA GLY A 644 -16.97 12.33 20.17
C GLY A 644 -15.98 13.47 20.43
N GLU A 645 -14.66 13.29 20.43
CA GLU A 645 -13.72 14.42 20.55
C GLU A 645 -13.39 15.02 19.18
N TYR A 646 -13.42 16.36 19.07
CA TYR A 646 -13.02 17.05 17.85
C TYR A 646 -11.59 16.69 17.47
N TRP A 647 -11.44 16.13 16.28
CA TRP A 647 -10.17 15.65 15.77
C TRP A 647 -9.55 16.61 14.76
N GLY A 648 -10.36 17.42 14.08
CA GLY A 648 -9.90 18.41 13.11
C GLY A 648 -10.45 18.21 11.71
N LEU A 649 -10.10 19.15 10.83
CA LEU A 649 -10.32 19.07 9.39
C LEU A 649 -9.63 17.83 8.78
N LEU A 650 -10.36 17.06 8.01
CA LEU A 650 -9.83 16.10 7.04
C LEU A 650 -10.61 16.23 5.72
N ASN A 651 -9.93 15.98 4.63
CA ASN A 651 -10.48 16.07 3.28
C ASN A 651 -11.04 14.72 2.87
N LEU A 652 -12.34 14.62 2.65
CA LEU A 652 -12.94 13.45 2.00
C LEU A 652 -12.55 13.47 0.51
N ARG A 653 -11.88 12.42 0.05
CA ARG A 653 -11.30 12.30 -1.29
C ARG A 653 -11.61 10.97 -1.94
N GLU A 654 -11.78 11.01 -3.26
CA GLU A 654 -11.73 9.81 -4.09
C GLU A 654 -10.38 9.11 -3.92
N ARG A 655 -10.34 7.80 -4.17
CA ARG A 655 -9.11 7.02 -4.08
C ARG A 655 -8.80 6.37 -5.41
N TYR A 656 -7.68 6.73 -6.03
CA TYR A 656 -7.15 5.96 -7.16
C TYR A 656 -6.85 4.50 -6.75
N ASP A 657 -7.62 3.61 -7.34
CA ASP A 657 -7.44 2.18 -7.46
C ASP A 657 -8.35 1.68 -8.60
N ARG A 658 -8.43 0.36 -8.78
CA ARG A 658 -9.29 -0.23 -9.80
C ARG A 658 -10.76 0.21 -9.70
N TYR A 659 -11.29 0.45 -8.49
CA TYR A 659 -12.70 0.81 -8.30
C TYR A 659 -12.99 2.24 -8.74
N TYR A 660 -12.05 3.16 -8.52
CA TYR A 660 -12.15 4.50 -9.09
C TYR A 660 -12.21 4.47 -10.61
N ILE A 661 -11.31 3.73 -11.25
CA ILE A 661 -11.24 3.63 -12.71
C ILE A 661 -12.53 2.97 -13.25
N THR A 662 -12.99 1.90 -12.60
CA THR A 662 -14.25 1.24 -12.94
C THR A 662 -15.44 2.18 -12.84
N ASN A 663 -15.59 2.90 -11.73
CA ASN A 663 -16.76 3.74 -11.50
C ASN A 663 -16.74 5.00 -12.37
N LYS A 664 -15.57 5.59 -12.63
CA LYS A 664 -15.46 6.84 -13.39
C LYS A 664 -15.49 6.64 -14.90
N TYR A 665 -14.94 5.53 -15.40
CA TYR A 665 -14.76 5.28 -16.82
C TYR A 665 -15.55 4.08 -17.35
N GLU A 666 -16.34 3.43 -16.49
CA GLU A 666 -17.18 2.27 -16.81
C GLU A 666 -16.37 1.10 -17.40
N ILE A 667 -15.24 0.80 -16.75
CA ILE A 667 -14.30 -0.25 -17.17
C ILE A 667 -14.35 -1.44 -16.22
N ASP A 668 -14.41 -2.64 -16.79
CA ASP A 668 -14.34 -3.89 -16.05
C ASP A 668 -13.09 -3.92 -15.14
N PRO A 669 -13.24 -4.04 -13.80
CA PRO A 669 -12.13 -3.99 -12.85
C PRO A 669 -11.06 -5.06 -13.08
N ASP A 670 -11.40 -6.20 -13.69
CA ASP A 670 -10.44 -7.28 -13.98
C ASP A 670 -9.68 -7.04 -15.29
N SER A 671 -10.08 -6.03 -16.07
CA SER A 671 -9.42 -5.61 -17.30
C SER A 671 -8.47 -4.43 -17.13
N ILE A 672 -8.17 -3.98 -15.91
CA ILE A 672 -7.36 -2.77 -15.67
C ILE A 672 -5.88 -3.13 -15.49
N GLU A 673 -5.01 -2.45 -16.24
CA GLU A 673 -3.59 -2.35 -15.91
C GLU A 673 -3.31 -0.97 -15.31
N TYR A 674 -2.81 -0.93 -14.07
CA TYR A 674 -2.54 0.31 -13.33
C TYR A 674 -1.12 0.26 -12.77
N LEU A 675 -0.31 1.22 -13.18
CA LEU A 675 1.10 1.35 -12.85
C LEU A 675 1.39 2.64 -12.08
N THR A 676 2.46 2.61 -11.30
CA THR A 676 2.99 3.77 -10.55
C THR A 676 4.50 3.87 -10.73
N ALA A 677 5.05 5.08 -10.62
CA ALA A 677 6.49 5.34 -10.74
C ALA A 677 7.09 4.66 -12.00
N ASN A 678 8.23 3.97 -11.84
CA ASN A 678 8.91 3.24 -12.91
C ASN A 678 8.24 1.88 -13.20
N ALA A 679 7.03 1.92 -13.77
CA ALA A 679 6.24 0.75 -14.17
C ALA A 679 6.02 -0.28 -13.03
N ILE A 680 5.91 0.19 -11.79
CA ILE A 680 5.60 -0.64 -10.63
C ILE A 680 4.12 -1.00 -10.70
N ILE A 681 3.82 -2.28 -10.64
CA ILE A 681 2.46 -2.81 -10.79
C ILE A 681 1.64 -2.51 -9.53
N LYS A 682 0.51 -1.80 -9.70
CA LYS A 682 -0.56 -1.72 -8.71
C LYS A 682 -1.68 -2.72 -9.03
N GLU A 683 -2.05 -2.86 -10.31
CA GLU A 683 -3.01 -3.85 -10.82
C GLU A 683 -2.56 -4.34 -12.22
N GLY A 684 -2.92 -5.57 -12.60
CA GLY A 684 -2.64 -6.12 -13.93
C GLY A 684 -1.16 -6.43 -14.20
N THR A 685 -0.65 -6.06 -15.38
CA THR A 685 0.74 -6.28 -15.81
C THR A 685 1.41 -4.97 -16.25
N ASN A 686 2.73 -5.00 -16.45
CA ASN A 686 3.49 -3.88 -17.05
C ASN A 686 4.09 -4.21 -18.42
N ILE A 687 3.65 -5.30 -19.06
CA ILE A 687 4.24 -5.80 -20.29
C ILE A 687 4.02 -4.79 -21.42
N HIS A 688 2.77 -4.35 -21.63
CA HIS A 688 2.43 -3.39 -22.68
C HIS A 688 3.20 -2.06 -22.55
N TYR A 689 3.29 -1.51 -21.33
CA TYR A 689 4.06 -0.28 -21.08
C TYR A 689 5.54 -0.47 -21.41
N LYS A 690 6.16 -1.57 -20.98
CA LYS A 690 7.57 -1.85 -21.29
C LYS A 690 7.80 -2.02 -22.79
N SER A 691 6.88 -2.68 -23.50
CA SER A 691 6.93 -2.80 -24.96
C SER A 691 6.88 -1.43 -25.65
N MET A 692 6.03 -0.50 -25.20
CA MET A 692 5.99 0.87 -25.71
C MET A 692 7.33 1.59 -25.47
N ILE A 693 7.86 1.52 -24.25
CA ILE A 693 9.15 2.12 -23.90
C ILE A 693 10.29 1.53 -24.72
N ASP A 694 10.33 0.21 -24.90
CA ASP A 694 11.36 -0.48 -25.67
C ASP A 694 11.22 -0.19 -27.16
N PHE A 695 10.00 -0.04 -27.69
CA PHE A 695 9.79 0.44 -29.05
C PHE A 695 10.40 1.84 -29.23
N ILE A 696 10.12 2.78 -28.33
CA ILE A 696 10.66 4.14 -28.39
C ILE A 696 12.18 4.16 -28.30
N LYS A 697 12.80 3.31 -27.47
CA LYS A 697 14.27 3.21 -27.38
C LYS A 697 14.94 2.72 -28.66
N ASN A 698 14.25 1.84 -29.40
CA ASN A 698 14.84 1.12 -30.53
C ASN A 698 14.46 1.72 -31.89
N ASN A 699 13.62 2.76 -31.92
CA ASN A 699 13.12 3.40 -33.15
C ASN A 699 13.26 4.92 -33.09
N GLN A 700 13.35 5.58 -34.25
CA GLN A 700 13.42 7.04 -34.32
C GLN A 700 12.00 7.63 -34.29
N ILE A 701 11.65 8.31 -33.19
CA ILE A 701 10.31 8.90 -32.99
C ILE A 701 10.04 10.14 -33.86
N SER A 702 11.09 10.73 -34.45
CA SER A 702 10.93 11.74 -35.48
C SER A 702 10.24 11.21 -36.75
N ASP A 703 10.26 9.89 -36.97
CA ASP A 703 9.59 9.27 -38.12
C ASP A 703 8.09 9.18 -37.90
N LYS A 704 7.31 9.61 -38.91
CA LYS A 704 5.85 9.65 -38.85
C LYS A 704 5.21 8.31 -38.45
N ILE A 705 5.63 7.20 -39.07
CA ILE A 705 5.06 5.87 -38.82
C ILE A 705 5.33 5.41 -37.39
N ASN A 706 6.55 5.65 -36.88
CA ASN A 706 6.91 5.28 -35.51
C ASN A 706 6.13 6.11 -34.49
N PHE A 707 5.96 7.40 -34.76
CA PHE A 707 5.15 8.27 -33.92
C PHE A 707 3.67 7.85 -33.90
N GLU A 708 3.07 7.59 -35.06
CA GLU A 708 1.68 7.10 -35.17
C GLU A 708 1.50 5.77 -34.42
N TYR A 709 2.48 4.87 -34.48
CA TYR A 709 2.46 3.64 -33.68
C TYR A 709 2.45 3.92 -32.16
N VAL A 710 3.24 4.89 -31.68
CA VAL A 710 3.23 5.26 -30.25
C VAL A 710 1.89 5.92 -29.88
N GLN A 711 1.27 6.70 -30.77
CA GLN A 711 -0.08 7.26 -30.56
C GLN A 711 -1.15 6.17 -30.40
N CYS A 712 -0.94 4.97 -30.96
CA CYS A 712 -1.81 3.83 -30.71
C CYS A 712 -1.63 3.23 -29.30
N MET A 713 -0.48 3.41 -28.66
CA MET A 713 -0.18 2.81 -27.35
C MET A 713 -0.51 3.74 -26.17
N MET A 714 -0.54 5.06 -26.39
CA MET A 714 -0.81 6.06 -25.36
C MET A 714 -1.66 7.23 -25.86
N ASP A 715 -2.43 7.80 -24.96
CA ASP A 715 -3.24 8.98 -25.20
C ASP A 715 -2.36 10.23 -25.09
N MET A 716 -2.10 10.88 -26.23
CA MET A 716 -1.18 12.02 -26.30
C MET A 716 -1.72 13.25 -25.59
N ASP A 717 -3.03 13.51 -25.66
CA ASP A 717 -3.63 14.67 -25.02
C ASP A 717 -3.59 14.52 -23.49
N SER A 718 -3.87 13.31 -23.00
CA SER A 718 -3.70 12.95 -21.59
C SER A 718 -2.27 13.19 -21.10
N PHE A 719 -1.29 12.75 -21.88
CA PHE A 719 0.12 12.92 -21.56
C PHE A 719 0.55 14.40 -21.56
N ILE A 720 0.20 15.14 -22.61
CA ILE A 720 0.55 16.55 -22.78
C ILE A 720 -0.04 17.38 -21.64
N ASP A 721 -1.34 17.26 -21.38
CA ASP A 721 -2.01 18.02 -20.32
C ASP A 721 -1.44 17.69 -18.93
N TYR A 722 -1.15 16.40 -18.66
CA TYR A 722 -0.57 15.98 -17.38
C TYR A 722 0.84 16.56 -17.15
N PHE A 723 1.70 16.52 -18.18
CA PHE A 723 3.05 17.07 -18.10
C PHE A 723 3.03 18.59 -18.01
N ILE A 724 2.22 19.27 -18.83
CA ILE A 724 2.04 20.72 -18.77
C ILE A 724 1.58 21.15 -17.38
N THR A 725 0.59 20.45 -16.81
CA THR A 725 0.08 20.76 -15.47
C THR A 725 1.18 20.64 -14.42
N ASN A 726 1.92 19.53 -14.37
CA ASN A 726 3.02 19.36 -13.40
C ASN A 726 4.15 20.40 -13.58
N ILE A 727 4.46 20.75 -14.83
CA ILE A 727 5.42 21.82 -15.15
C ILE A 727 4.90 23.16 -14.65
N PHE A 728 3.67 23.53 -14.96
CA PHE A 728 3.09 24.81 -14.57
C PHE A 728 3.04 24.95 -13.04
N ILE A 729 2.49 23.96 -12.33
CA ILE A 729 2.35 24.01 -10.86
C ILE A 729 3.70 23.88 -10.12
N ASN A 730 4.79 23.61 -10.83
CA ASN A 730 6.12 23.34 -10.25
C ASN A 730 6.07 22.26 -9.16
N ASN A 731 5.56 21.08 -9.50
CA ASN A 731 5.52 19.95 -8.57
C ASN A 731 6.96 19.48 -8.26
N LYS A 732 7.44 19.76 -7.04
CA LYS A 732 8.84 19.54 -6.65
C LYS A 732 9.22 18.07 -6.45
N ASP A 733 8.24 17.18 -6.33
CA ASP A 733 8.47 15.74 -6.14
C ASP A 733 8.25 14.91 -7.42
N TRP A 734 8.06 15.61 -8.55
CA TRP A 734 7.88 15.07 -9.90
C TRP A 734 9.11 15.46 -10.77
N PRO A 735 9.51 14.70 -11.82
CA PRO A 735 8.82 13.59 -12.49
C PRO A 735 9.08 12.17 -11.96
N GLY A 736 10.03 11.99 -11.06
CA GLY A 736 10.41 10.69 -10.50
C GLY A 736 9.45 10.17 -9.44
N GLY A 737 8.68 11.05 -8.81
CA GLY A 737 7.58 10.76 -7.90
C GLY A 737 6.24 11.21 -8.47
N ASN A 738 5.19 10.86 -7.73
CA ASN A 738 3.81 11.31 -7.96
C ASN A 738 3.33 11.10 -9.41
N ILE A 739 3.66 9.94 -9.97
CA ILE A 739 3.26 9.52 -11.32
C ILE A 739 2.52 8.17 -11.28
N ASP A 740 1.32 8.19 -11.82
CA ASP A 740 0.38 7.09 -11.90
C ASP A 740 -0.25 7.10 -13.29
N TYR A 741 -0.41 5.93 -13.88
CA TYR A 741 -0.97 5.78 -15.22
C TYR A 741 -1.62 4.42 -15.37
N TRP A 742 -2.65 4.37 -16.21
CA TRP A 742 -3.48 3.19 -16.39
C TRP A 742 -3.89 2.99 -17.84
N ARG A 743 -4.31 1.77 -18.17
CA ARG A 743 -4.98 1.42 -19.42
C ARG A 743 -5.98 0.29 -19.18
N LYS A 744 -6.90 0.13 -20.13
CA LYS A 744 -7.65 -1.12 -20.28
C LYS A 744 -6.78 -2.17 -20.98
N ASN A 745 -6.74 -3.38 -20.46
CA ASN A 745 -6.06 -4.52 -21.03
C ASN A 745 -6.83 -5.00 -22.27
N LYS A 746 -6.34 -4.61 -23.46
CA LYS A 746 -6.87 -5.02 -24.76
C LYS A 746 -5.72 -5.54 -25.61
N THR A 747 -6.05 -6.48 -26.51
CA THR A 747 -5.10 -7.13 -27.43
C THR A 747 -4.93 -6.39 -28.76
N THR A 748 -5.83 -5.45 -29.08
CA THR A 748 -5.79 -4.62 -30.28
C THR A 748 -5.74 -3.16 -29.89
N ASP A 749 -4.63 -2.51 -30.20
CA ASP A 749 -4.47 -1.07 -30.06
C ASP A 749 -4.96 -0.38 -31.34
N CYS A 750 -5.47 0.85 -31.23
CA CYS A 750 -5.88 1.71 -32.36
C CYS A 750 -7.25 1.43 -33.04
N ALA A 751 -8.23 0.84 -32.37
CA ALA A 751 -9.61 0.98 -32.84
C ALA A 751 -10.09 2.43 -32.64
N ASP A 752 -10.84 3.00 -33.60
CA ASP A 752 -11.53 4.32 -33.54
C ASP A 752 -12.64 4.36 -32.46
N GLU A 753 -12.35 3.84 -31.27
CA GLU A 753 -13.18 3.99 -30.08
C GLU A 753 -12.76 5.32 -29.43
N LEU A 754 -13.57 6.36 -29.63
CA LEU A 754 -13.42 7.70 -29.01
C LEU A 754 -13.62 7.69 -27.48
N ALA A 755 -13.31 6.59 -26.78
CA ALA A 755 -13.63 6.36 -25.38
C ALA A 755 -12.45 5.75 -24.61
N PHE A 756 -12.56 5.74 -23.27
CA PHE A 756 -11.60 5.15 -22.33
C PHE A 756 -11.39 3.62 -22.48
N ASN A 757 -12.05 2.98 -23.45
CA ASN A 757 -12.00 1.55 -23.76
C ASN A 757 -10.97 1.16 -24.85
N ASP A 758 -10.27 2.15 -25.41
CA ASP A 758 -9.34 1.99 -26.55
C ASP A 758 -8.01 1.28 -26.23
N GLY A 759 -7.69 1.04 -24.96
CA GLY A 759 -6.46 0.37 -24.53
C GLY A 759 -5.23 1.28 -24.44
N ARG A 760 -5.36 2.59 -24.62
CA ARG A 760 -4.24 3.55 -24.52
C ARG A 760 -3.89 3.90 -23.08
N TRP A 761 -2.58 4.05 -22.80
CA TRP A 761 -2.09 4.58 -21.52
C TRP A 761 -2.52 6.02 -21.29
N ARG A 762 -3.02 6.30 -20.07
CA ARG A 762 -3.46 7.62 -19.59
C ARG A 762 -2.87 7.93 -18.23
N TRP A 763 -2.62 9.19 -17.95
CA TRP A 763 -2.01 9.64 -16.69
C TRP A 763 -3.06 10.10 -15.69
N MET A 764 -2.70 10.08 -14.41
CA MET A 764 -3.56 10.51 -13.31
C MET A 764 -2.80 11.43 -12.36
N LEU A 765 -3.38 12.60 -12.07
CA LEU A 765 -2.76 13.59 -11.19
C LEU A 765 -3.05 13.26 -9.73
N PHE A 766 -2.02 13.15 -8.88
CA PHE A 766 -2.16 12.96 -7.44
C PHE A 766 -0.97 13.54 -6.68
N ASP A 767 -1.17 13.81 -5.38
CA ASP A 767 -0.10 14.20 -4.44
C ASP A 767 0.64 15.47 -4.89
N THR A 768 -0.14 16.55 -5.05
CA THR A 768 0.33 17.83 -5.60
C THR A 768 0.61 18.88 -4.53
N ASP A 769 0.57 18.52 -3.24
CA ASP A 769 0.83 19.43 -2.12
C ASP A 769 2.23 20.04 -2.08
N PHE A 770 3.16 19.54 -2.91
CA PHE A 770 4.49 20.10 -3.13
C PHE A 770 4.63 20.93 -4.43
N GLY A 771 3.51 21.39 -4.99
CA GLY A 771 3.42 22.44 -6.02
C GLY A 771 3.19 23.84 -5.45
N PHE A 772 3.09 24.87 -6.31
CA PHE A 772 2.82 26.27 -5.94
C PHE A 772 3.80 26.88 -4.90
N ILE A 773 5.05 26.38 -4.85
CA ILE A 773 6.07 26.82 -3.90
C ILE A 773 6.93 27.96 -4.46
N ASP A 774 7.42 27.80 -5.69
CA ASP A 774 8.31 28.77 -6.34
C ASP A 774 7.88 29.00 -7.78
N TYR A 775 7.61 30.25 -8.15
CA TYR A 775 7.13 30.60 -9.49
C TYR A 775 8.24 30.61 -10.55
N SER A 776 9.51 30.63 -10.15
CA SER A 776 10.63 30.89 -11.05
C SER A 776 11.34 29.64 -11.57
N THR A 777 11.23 28.49 -10.90
CA THR A 777 11.90 27.25 -11.33
C THR A 777 11.49 26.83 -12.76
N ASN A 778 12.48 26.58 -13.62
CA ASN A 778 12.25 25.98 -14.94
C ASN A 778 12.03 24.46 -14.85
N THR A 779 10.79 24.07 -14.57
CA THR A 779 10.39 22.66 -14.41
C THR A 779 10.40 21.89 -15.74
N LEU A 780 10.23 22.56 -16.88
CA LEU A 780 10.37 21.95 -18.21
C LEU A 780 11.80 21.43 -18.41
N ASN A 781 12.81 22.24 -18.05
CA ASN A 781 14.20 21.81 -18.10
C ASN A 781 14.47 20.64 -17.12
N ILE A 782 13.91 20.67 -15.91
CA ILE A 782 14.03 19.54 -14.96
C ILE A 782 13.45 18.24 -15.56
N ALA A 783 12.31 18.34 -16.24
CA ALA A 783 11.61 17.22 -16.87
C ALA A 783 12.29 16.67 -18.13
N THR A 784 13.32 17.35 -18.64
CA THR A 784 14.00 16.97 -19.90
C THR A 784 15.53 16.91 -19.82
N ASN A 785 16.14 17.24 -18.67
CA ASN A 785 17.60 17.28 -18.54
C ASN A 785 18.24 15.88 -18.43
N PRO A 786 18.98 15.40 -19.46
CA PRO A 786 19.62 14.07 -19.47
C PRO A 786 20.79 13.94 -18.48
N ASN A 787 21.33 15.05 -17.99
CA ASN A 787 22.51 15.06 -17.14
C ASN A 787 22.18 14.88 -15.66
N SER A 788 20.90 14.79 -15.30
CA SER A 788 20.52 14.60 -13.90
C SER A 788 20.79 13.17 -13.44
N LYS A 789 21.48 13.06 -12.30
CA LYS A 789 21.83 11.78 -11.66
C LYS A 789 21.13 11.65 -10.30
N GLY A 790 19.80 11.74 -10.27
CA GLY A 790 19.07 11.53 -9.03
C GLY A 790 17.64 12.04 -9.00
N TRP A 791 17.08 12.10 -7.78
CA TRP A 791 15.76 12.67 -7.50
C TRP A 791 15.78 14.19 -7.72
N PRO A 792 14.72 14.80 -8.27
CA PRO A 792 13.44 14.20 -8.62
C PRO A 792 13.35 13.69 -10.07
N ASN A 793 14.41 13.70 -10.87
CA ASN A 793 14.36 13.40 -12.31
C ASN A 793 15.29 12.24 -12.72
N PRO A 794 15.04 11.00 -12.22
CA PRO A 794 15.75 9.82 -12.70
C PRO A 794 15.47 9.56 -14.19
N GLU A 795 16.43 8.97 -14.91
CA GLU A 795 16.39 8.84 -16.38
C GLU A 795 15.07 8.28 -16.93
N TRP A 796 14.50 7.26 -16.28
CA TRP A 796 13.24 6.65 -16.71
C TRP A 796 12.05 7.63 -16.75
N SER A 797 12.06 8.65 -15.88
CA SER A 797 10.95 9.59 -15.69
C SER A 797 10.94 10.73 -16.70
N ILE A 798 12.11 11.09 -17.24
CA ILE A 798 12.27 12.15 -18.23
C ILE A 798 12.33 11.62 -19.66
N PHE A 799 12.56 10.31 -19.82
CA PHE A 799 12.75 9.65 -21.11
C PHE A 799 11.62 9.93 -22.10
N LEU A 800 10.35 9.68 -21.70
CA LEU A 800 9.21 9.81 -22.62
C LEU A 800 9.07 11.22 -23.19
N LEU A 801 9.05 12.26 -22.35
CA LEU A 801 8.90 13.63 -22.83
C LEU A 801 10.08 14.03 -23.74
N ARG A 802 11.31 13.69 -23.36
CA ARG A 802 12.51 13.99 -24.17
C ARG A 802 12.46 13.37 -25.55
N GLU A 803 12.05 12.11 -25.65
CA GLU A 803 11.99 11.39 -26.92
C GLU A 803 10.83 11.89 -27.79
N LEU A 804 9.66 12.16 -27.20
CA LEU A 804 8.50 12.69 -27.92
C LEU A 804 8.75 14.11 -28.46
N LEU A 805 9.46 14.98 -27.73
CA LEU A 805 9.82 16.33 -28.18
C LEU A 805 10.76 16.36 -29.40
N LYS A 806 11.36 15.23 -29.80
CA LYS A 806 12.12 15.13 -31.06
C LYS A 806 11.21 15.08 -32.30
N ASN A 807 9.93 14.78 -32.12
CA ASN A 807 8.94 14.82 -33.20
C ASN A 807 8.38 16.23 -33.34
N GLU A 808 8.46 16.81 -34.54
CA GLU A 808 8.07 18.20 -34.78
C GLU A 808 6.58 18.46 -34.51
N ASN A 809 5.70 17.53 -34.87
CA ASN A 809 4.27 17.67 -34.64
C ASN A 809 3.94 17.65 -33.14
N PHE A 810 4.55 16.72 -32.39
CA PHE A 810 4.39 16.67 -30.94
C PHE A 810 4.91 17.94 -30.27
N LYS A 811 6.09 18.43 -30.68
CA LYS A 811 6.68 19.66 -30.16
C LYS A 811 5.75 20.87 -30.37
N ILE A 812 5.20 21.03 -31.58
CA ILE A 812 4.23 22.09 -31.90
C ILE A 812 2.97 21.94 -31.05
N GLN A 813 2.41 20.73 -30.94
CA GLN A 813 1.24 20.46 -30.10
C GLN A 813 1.50 20.81 -28.64
N PHE A 814 2.66 20.46 -28.10
CA PHE A 814 3.04 20.77 -26.73
C PHE A 814 3.16 22.28 -26.48
N ILE A 815 3.82 23.03 -27.37
CA ILE A 815 3.98 24.49 -27.26
C ILE A 815 2.63 25.19 -27.37
N ASN A 816 1.81 24.83 -28.36
CA ASN A 816 0.49 25.41 -28.56
C ASN A 816 -0.44 25.07 -27.41
N ARG A 817 -0.48 23.82 -26.95
CA ARG A 817 -1.33 23.41 -25.82
C ARG A 817 -0.92 24.11 -24.52
N MET A 818 0.38 24.29 -24.26
CA MET A 818 0.83 25.09 -23.11
C MET A 818 0.40 26.56 -23.25
N SER A 819 0.47 27.13 -24.45
CA SER A 819 0.02 28.50 -24.71
C SER A 819 -1.50 28.64 -24.55
N ASP A 820 -2.26 27.68 -25.07
CA ASP A 820 -3.72 27.58 -24.91
C ASP A 820 -4.09 27.59 -23.42
N LEU A 821 -3.45 26.75 -22.59
CA LEU A 821 -3.70 26.69 -21.15
C LEU A 821 -3.26 27.96 -20.40
N LEU A 822 -2.17 28.61 -20.81
CA LEU A 822 -1.73 29.91 -20.27
C LEU A 822 -2.67 31.08 -20.59
N ASN A 823 -3.53 30.93 -21.61
CA ASN A 823 -4.56 31.90 -21.97
C ASN A 823 -5.96 31.50 -21.45
N THR A 824 -6.09 30.37 -20.74
CA THR A 824 -7.37 29.84 -20.25
C THR A 824 -7.25 29.32 -18.80
N TYR A 825 -6.97 28.03 -18.62
CA TYR A 825 -6.90 27.36 -17.32
C TYR A 825 -5.95 28.03 -16.32
N PHE A 826 -4.81 28.51 -16.80
CA PHE A 826 -3.72 29.08 -16.00
C PHE A 826 -3.68 30.61 -16.02
N LEU A 827 -4.79 31.26 -16.33
CA LEU A 827 -4.93 32.70 -16.17
C LEU A 827 -4.81 33.11 -14.70
N GLN A 828 -4.09 34.21 -14.48
CA GLN A 828 -3.82 34.76 -13.15
C GLN A 828 -5.10 34.97 -12.35
N ASP A 829 -6.05 35.74 -12.89
CA ASP A 829 -7.24 36.18 -12.15
C ASP A 829 -8.12 34.97 -11.77
N ARG A 830 -8.32 34.04 -12.71
CA ARG A 830 -9.01 32.77 -12.45
C ARG A 830 -8.37 31.98 -11.30
N ILE A 831 -7.04 31.85 -11.30
CA ILE A 831 -6.34 31.11 -10.24
C ILE A 831 -6.54 31.83 -8.89
N ILE A 832 -6.43 33.16 -8.85
CA ILE A 832 -6.60 33.95 -7.62
C ILE A 832 -8.02 33.81 -7.08
N ASP A 833 -9.03 33.90 -7.94
CA ASP A 833 -10.45 33.74 -7.58
C ASP A 833 -10.69 32.35 -6.97
N MET A 834 -10.18 31.29 -7.58
CA MET A 834 -10.27 29.93 -7.04
C MET A 834 -9.58 29.78 -5.67
N ILE A 835 -8.44 30.45 -5.46
CA ILE A 835 -7.75 30.46 -4.16
C ILE A 835 -8.61 31.17 -3.11
N ASP A 836 -9.23 32.30 -3.47
CA ASP A 836 -10.10 33.05 -2.57
C ASP A 836 -11.39 32.29 -2.21
N ASP A 837 -11.98 31.58 -3.17
CA ASP A 837 -13.12 30.70 -2.92
C ASP A 837 -12.79 29.63 -1.89
N MET A 838 -11.68 28.89 -2.08
CA MET A 838 -11.28 27.85 -1.13
C MET A 838 -10.87 28.41 0.24
N LYS A 839 -10.22 29.57 0.26
CA LYS A 839 -9.93 30.32 1.49
C LYS A 839 -11.23 30.65 2.22
N SER A 840 -12.27 31.13 1.52
CA SER A 840 -13.52 31.54 2.14
C SER A 840 -14.23 30.37 2.84
N VAL A 841 -14.22 29.19 2.22
CA VAL A 841 -14.82 27.95 2.76
C VAL A 841 -14.10 27.47 4.02
N LEU A 842 -12.76 27.49 4.04
CA LEU A 842 -12.00 26.93 5.16
C LEU A 842 -11.75 27.92 6.29
N LYS A 843 -11.72 29.22 6.03
CA LYS A 843 -11.40 30.27 7.02
C LYS A 843 -12.14 30.13 8.36
N PRO A 844 -13.45 29.81 8.42
CA PRO A 844 -14.16 29.66 9.69
C PRO A 844 -13.65 28.49 10.55
N GLU A 845 -13.08 27.46 9.91
CA GLU A 845 -12.75 26.18 10.54
C GLU A 845 -11.29 26.08 11.00
N ILE A 846 -10.41 26.88 10.40
CA ILE A 846 -8.97 26.90 10.71
C ILE A 846 -8.69 27.17 12.19
N PRO A 847 -9.37 28.09 12.91
CA PRO A 847 -9.09 28.32 14.34
C PRO A 847 -9.20 27.05 15.20
N ALA A 848 -10.26 26.25 15.03
CA ALA A 848 -10.43 25.01 15.77
C ALA A 848 -9.38 23.95 15.37
N HIS A 849 -9.00 23.91 14.09
CA HIS A 849 -7.93 23.05 13.62
C HIS A 849 -6.55 23.42 14.21
N ILE A 850 -6.22 24.72 14.25
CA ILE A 850 -5.01 25.25 14.89
C ILE A 850 -5.02 24.93 16.38
N HIS A 851 -6.15 25.14 17.08
CA HIS A 851 -6.27 24.79 18.50
C HIS A 851 -5.95 23.31 18.75
N ARG A 852 -6.42 22.43 17.87
CA ARG A 852 -6.20 20.99 18.00
C ARG A 852 -4.79 20.53 17.65
N TRP A 853 -4.13 21.14 16.66
CA TRP A 853 -2.89 20.59 16.07
C TRP A 853 -1.68 21.54 16.09
N SER A 854 -1.86 22.79 16.50
CA SER A 854 -0.87 23.86 16.36
C SER A 854 -0.35 23.99 14.92
N SER A 855 -1.22 23.71 13.95
CA SER A 855 -0.91 23.67 12.52
C SER A 855 -2.13 24.14 11.72
N PRO A 856 -2.02 25.15 10.85
CA PRO A 856 -0.88 26.07 10.69
C PRO A 856 -0.52 26.78 11.99
N LYS A 857 0.60 27.53 12.05
CA LYS A 857 1.10 28.05 13.34
C LYS A 857 0.16 29.08 13.97
N SER A 858 -0.52 29.84 13.14
CA SER A 858 -1.49 30.87 13.52
C SER A 858 -2.38 31.20 12.32
N MET A 859 -3.43 32.00 12.55
CA MET A 859 -4.23 32.54 11.45
C MET A 859 -3.40 33.42 10.50
N ASP A 860 -2.47 34.22 11.04
CA ASP A 860 -1.58 35.07 10.22
C ASP A 860 -0.63 34.24 9.35
N ASP A 861 -0.08 33.15 9.90
CA ASP A 861 0.73 32.19 9.15
C ASP A 861 -0.10 31.51 8.05
N TRP A 862 -1.35 31.14 8.34
CA TRP A 862 -2.26 30.59 7.33
C TRP A 862 -2.52 31.60 6.20
N PHE A 863 -2.84 32.86 6.52
CA PHE A 863 -3.03 33.91 5.51
C PHE A 863 -1.77 34.14 4.66
N ALA A 864 -0.59 34.19 5.27
CA ALA A 864 0.67 34.34 4.56
C ALA A 864 0.92 33.20 3.56
N ASN A 865 0.61 31.95 3.95
CA ASN A 865 0.73 30.80 3.05
C ASN A 865 -0.27 30.85 1.88
N VAL A 866 -1.49 31.37 2.12
CA VAL A 866 -2.46 31.62 1.04
C VAL A 866 -1.98 32.73 0.10
N ASP A 867 -1.43 33.82 0.63
CA ASP A 867 -0.89 34.92 -0.16
C ASP A 867 0.33 34.48 -1.00
N HIS A 868 1.16 33.57 -0.48
CA HIS A 868 2.24 32.96 -1.27
C HIS A 868 1.71 32.24 -2.52
N MET A 869 0.58 31.53 -2.44
CA MET A 869 -0.03 30.90 -3.62
C MET A 869 -0.52 31.95 -4.63
N LYS A 870 -1.03 33.10 -4.17
CA LYS A 870 -1.44 34.20 -5.06
C LYS A 870 -0.25 34.87 -5.74
N VAL A 871 0.85 35.05 -5.02
CA VAL A 871 2.11 35.55 -5.60
C VAL A 871 2.60 34.58 -6.68
N PHE A 872 2.53 33.27 -6.43
CA PHE A 872 2.84 32.28 -7.45
C PHE A 872 1.96 32.44 -8.69
N ALA A 873 0.64 32.54 -8.51
CA ALA A 873 -0.33 32.69 -9.60
C ALA A 873 -0.07 33.93 -10.47
N THR A 874 0.32 35.03 -9.82
CA THR A 874 0.65 36.30 -10.49
C THR A 874 1.91 36.20 -11.34
N GLN A 875 2.96 35.57 -10.81
CA GLN A 875 4.27 35.58 -11.46
C GLN A 875 4.46 34.42 -12.46
N ARG A 876 3.91 33.24 -12.16
CA ARG A 876 4.19 32.00 -12.88
C ARG A 876 3.91 32.06 -14.39
N PRO A 877 2.80 32.65 -14.89
CA PRO A 877 2.51 32.66 -16.32
C PRO A 877 3.60 33.35 -17.17
N ALA A 878 4.17 34.47 -16.70
CA ALA A 878 5.23 35.16 -17.41
C ALA A 878 6.53 34.35 -17.44
N PHE A 879 6.93 33.77 -16.30
CA PHE A 879 8.08 32.86 -16.23
C PHE A 879 7.89 31.64 -17.13
N GLN A 880 6.68 31.07 -17.17
CA GLN A 880 6.42 29.89 -18.01
C GLN A 880 6.55 30.21 -19.50
N ARG A 881 6.09 31.38 -19.96
CA ARG A 881 6.33 31.84 -21.35
C ARG A 881 7.81 32.02 -21.63
N GLN A 882 8.56 32.63 -20.71
CA GLN A 882 10.00 32.81 -20.87
C GLN A 882 10.75 31.46 -20.91
N HIS A 883 10.37 30.51 -20.06
CA HIS A 883 10.94 29.15 -20.09
C HIS A 883 10.69 28.43 -21.42
N LEU A 884 9.52 28.61 -22.04
CA LEU A 884 9.24 28.06 -23.38
C LEU A 884 10.12 28.72 -24.44
N LYS A 885 10.24 30.05 -24.41
CA LYS A 885 11.10 30.80 -25.34
C LYS A 885 12.54 30.33 -25.26
N ASP A 886 13.09 30.24 -24.05
CA ASP A 886 14.48 29.85 -23.85
C ASP A 886 14.71 28.38 -24.22
N PHE A 887 13.77 27.48 -23.87
CA PHE A 887 13.95 26.05 -24.10
C PHE A 887 13.80 25.65 -25.57
N PHE A 888 12.85 26.26 -26.29
CA PHE A 888 12.56 25.95 -27.69
C PHE A 888 13.16 26.97 -28.68
N GLU A 889 13.95 27.93 -28.18
CA GLU A 889 14.56 29.01 -28.98
C GLU A 889 13.51 29.81 -29.78
N LEU A 890 12.37 30.12 -29.15
CA LEU A 890 11.28 30.85 -29.79
C LEU A 890 11.60 32.35 -29.85
N GLU A 891 11.40 32.97 -31.01
CA GLU A 891 11.83 34.34 -31.28
C GLU A 891 11.16 35.38 -30.37
N ARG A 892 9.84 35.52 -30.47
CA ARG A 892 9.05 36.51 -29.71
C ARG A 892 7.61 36.05 -29.50
N GLU A 893 6.95 36.70 -28.54
CA GLU A 893 5.52 36.55 -28.32
C GLU A 893 4.71 37.29 -29.40
N VAL A 894 3.57 36.72 -29.78
CA VAL A 894 2.63 37.22 -30.78
C VAL A 894 1.24 37.25 -30.17
N LEU A 895 0.54 38.36 -30.34
CA LEU A 895 -0.84 38.53 -29.89
C LEU A 895 -1.81 38.03 -30.97
N VAL A 896 -2.67 37.09 -30.60
CA VAL A 896 -3.79 36.63 -31.43
C VAL A 896 -5.06 37.23 -30.87
N THR A 897 -5.79 37.99 -31.68
CA THR A 897 -7.08 38.56 -31.30
C THR A 897 -8.17 38.03 -32.23
N LEU A 898 -9.26 37.59 -31.64
CA LEU A 898 -10.38 36.96 -32.32
C LEU A 898 -11.66 37.72 -32.00
N ASP A 899 -12.52 37.88 -32.99
CA ASP A 899 -13.81 38.54 -32.84
C ASP A 899 -14.87 37.85 -33.70
N ILE A 900 -16.14 38.12 -33.42
CA ILE A 900 -17.28 37.62 -34.20
C ILE A 900 -18.33 38.71 -34.34
N ASN A 901 -19.08 38.69 -35.44
CA ASN A 901 -20.12 39.71 -35.68
C ASN A 901 -21.29 39.67 -34.67
N ASN A 902 -21.59 38.51 -34.09
CA ASN A 902 -22.64 38.35 -33.08
C ASN A 902 -22.44 37.07 -32.24
N HIS A 903 -22.40 37.21 -30.92
CA HIS A 903 -22.11 36.13 -29.97
C HIS A 903 -23.22 35.07 -29.86
N GLN A 904 -24.41 35.37 -30.39
CA GLN A 904 -25.51 34.43 -30.47
C GLN A 904 -25.41 33.48 -31.67
N ASN A 905 -24.56 33.80 -32.66
CA ASN A 905 -24.57 33.11 -33.95
C ASN A 905 -23.51 31.98 -34.06
N GLY A 906 -22.48 31.99 -33.22
CA GLY A 906 -21.38 31.03 -33.30
C GLY A 906 -20.28 31.31 -32.27
N TYR A 907 -19.18 30.57 -32.39
CA TYR A 907 -17.94 30.78 -31.65
C TYR A 907 -16.73 30.35 -32.50
N ILE A 908 -15.52 30.63 -32.03
CA ILE A 908 -14.25 30.30 -32.68
C ILE A 908 -13.49 29.32 -31.78
N THR A 909 -12.99 28.23 -32.34
CA THR A 909 -11.95 27.38 -31.73
C THR A 909 -10.59 27.87 -32.20
N LEU A 910 -9.65 28.10 -31.30
CA LEU A 910 -8.24 28.32 -31.59
C LEU A 910 -7.44 27.13 -31.07
N ASN A 911 -6.77 26.40 -31.97
CA ASN A 911 -6.08 25.14 -31.67
C ASN A 911 -7.00 24.15 -30.95
N THR A 912 -6.87 24.06 -29.62
CA THR A 912 -7.62 23.13 -28.76
C THR A 912 -8.57 23.83 -27.78
N ILE A 913 -8.71 25.16 -27.89
CA ILE A 913 -9.57 25.96 -27.00
C ILE A 913 -10.77 26.54 -27.76
N ASP A 914 -11.97 26.28 -27.26
CA ASP A 914 -13.17 26.96 -27.71
C ASP A 914 -13.29 28.30 -26.99
N ILE A 915 -13.43 29.39 -27.73
CA ILE A 915 -13.58 30.73 -27.15
C ILE A 915 -15.06 30.97 -26.83
N GLN A 916 -15.50 30.42 -25.70
CA GLN A 916 -16.88 30.50 -25.20
C GLN A 916 -16.92 30.52 -23.67
N PRO A 917 -18.00 31.04 -23.04
CA PRO A 917 -18.06 31.19 -21.57
C PRO A 917 -17.89 29.89 -20.77
N SER A 918 -18.24 28.73 -21.37
CA SER A 918 -18.05 27.42 -20.72
C SER A 918 -16.59 26.97 -20.65
N THR A 919 -15.67 27.63 -21.38
CA THR A 919 -14.25 27.32 -21.35
C THR A 919 -13.59 28.01 -20.16
N PRO A 920 -12.90 27.27 -19.27
CA PRO A 920 -12.27 27.87 -18.09
C PRO A 920 -11.35 29.04 -18.43
N GLY A 921 -11.60 30.21 -17.83
CA GLY A 921 -10.80 31.42 -18.04
C GLY A 921 -11.27 32.31 -19.19
N VAL A 922 -12.29 31.91 -19.95
CA VAL A 922 -12.95 32.78 -20.93
C VAL A 922 -14.13 33.49 -20.26
N SER A 923 -14.28 34.80 -20.49
CA SER A 923 -15.34 35.59 -19.85
C SER A 923 -16.73 35.31 -20.44
N GLU A 924 -17.79 35.73 -19.72
CA GLU A 924 -19.19 35.68 -20.18
C GLU A 924 -19.44 36.46 -21.48
N THR A 925 -18.57 37.43 -21.79
CA THR A 925 -18.55 38.17 -23.05
C THR A 925 -17.22 37.91 -23.76
N PRO A 926 -17.06 36.76 -24.44
CA PRO A 926 -15.74 36.28 -24.86
C PRO A 926 -15.03 37.21 -25.83
N TYR A 927 -15.76 37.90 -26.70
CA TYR A 927 -15.20 38.67 -27.81
C TYR A 927 -15.27 40.19 -27.59
N PRO A 928 -14.27 40.94 -28.09
CA PRO A 928 -13.04 40.44 -28.71
C PRO A 928 -12.16 39.70 -27.68
N TRP A 929 -11.65 38.52 -28.06
CA TRP A 929 -10.79 37.69 -27.24
C TRP A 929 -9.35 37.88 -27.66
N SER A 930 -8.41 37.92 -26.73
CA SER A 930 -6.98 37.99 -27.04
C SER A 930 -6.17 36.95 -26.26
N GLY A 931 -5.19 36.34 -26.92
CA GLY A 931 -4.27 35.38 -26.32
C GLY A 931 -2.84 35.54 -26.83
N ILE A 932 -1.87 35.16 -26.00
CA ILE A 932 -0.43 35.25 -26.32
C ILE A 932 0.07 33.88 -26.80
N TYR A 933 0.72 33.89 -27.98
CA TYR A 933 1.35 32.74 -28.63
C TYR A 933 2.79 33.10 -29.03
N PHE A 934 3.46 32.25 -29.79
CA PHE A 934 4.83 32.49 -30.24
C PHE A 934 4.95 32.60 -31.76
N HIS A 935 5.88 33.45 -32.19
CA HIS A 935 6.28 33.58 -33.58
C HIS A 935 6.73 32.24 -34.18
N SER A 936 6.51 32.06 -35.48
CA SER A 936 6.78 30.83 -36.24
C SER A 936 5.96 29.61 -35.83
N MET A 937 5.05 29.72 -34.85
CA MET A 937 4.15 28.61 -34.49
C MET A 937 2.96 28.56 -35.45
N PRO A 938 2.66 27.40 -36.06
CA PRO A 938 1.42 27.22 -36.79
C PRO A 938 0.26 27.13 -35.79
N VAL A 939 -0.82 27.85 -36.08
CA VAL A 939 -2.08 27.77 -35.33
C VAL A 939 -3.22 27.50 -36.28
N THR A 940 -4.31 26.94 -35.75
CA THR A 940 -5.54 26.71 -36.51
C THR A 940 -6.70 27.41 -35.83
N ILE A 941 -7.47 28.19 -36.58
CA ILE A 941 -8.74 28.74 -36.12
C ILE A 941 -9.89 28.12 -36.89
N THR A 942 -10.97 27.80 -36.17
CA THR A 942 -12.18 27.20 -36.74
C THR A 942 -13.40 27.98 -36.28
N ALA A 943 -14.21 28.48 -37.21
CA ALA A 943 -15.48 29.11 -36.93
C ALA A 943 -16.60 28.05 -36.82
N ASN A 944 -17.21 27.94 -35.64
CA ASN A 944 -18.26 26.99 -35.31
C ASN A 944 -19.61 27.71 -35.20
N PRO A 945 -20.50 27.59 -36.20
CA PRO A 945 -21.83 28.19 -36.11
C PRO A 945 -22.68 27.48 -35.05
N LYS A 946 -23.52 28.24 -34.34
CA LYS A 946 -24.56 27.69 -33.46
C LYS A 946 -25.75 27.19 -34.30
N PRO A 947 -26.64 26.33 -33.75
CA PRO A 947 -27.81 25.84 -34.48
C PRO A 947 -28.64 26.98 -35.11
N GLY A 948 -28.96 26.86 -36.41
CA GLY A 948 -29.72 27.85 -37.18
C GLY A 948 -28.89 28.98 -37.81
N TYR A 949 -27.57 28.89 -37.71
CA TYR A 949 -26.62 29.81 -38.33
C TYR A 949 -25.60 29.06 -39.18
N LYS A 950 -24.95 29.77 -40.10
CA LYS A 950 -23.83 29.27 -40.89
C LYS A 950 -22.69 30.27 -40.90
N PHE A 951 -21.47 29.75 -41.05
CA PHE A 951 -20.29 30.57 -41.29
C PHE A 951 -20.29 31.12 -42.71
N VAL A 952 -19.97 32.41 -42.85
CA VAL A 952 -19.94 33.13 -44.14
C VAL A 952 -18.50 33.32 -44.61
N LYS A 953 -17.67 34.01 -43.79
CA LYS A 953 -16.28 34.32 -44.11
C LYS A 953 -15.50 34.82 -42.90
N TRP A 954 -14.18 34.79 -43.03
CA TRP A 954 -13.23 35.56 -42.22
C TRP A 954 -13.07 36.96 -42.84
N VAL A 955 -13.21 38.03 -42.05
CA VAL A 955 -13.23 39.42 -42.56
C VAL A 955 -11.90 39.80 -43.19
N GLU A 956 -10.80 39.52 -42.52
CA GLU A 956 -9.46 40.03 -42.82
C GLU A 956 -8.82 39.32 -44.02
N THR A 957 -9.16 38.05 -44.24
CA THR A 957 -8.63 37.25 -45.37
C THR A 957 -9.65 37.05 -46.50
N GLY A 958 -10.93 37.28 -46.24
CA GLY A 958 -12.02 36.94 -47.16
C GLY A 958 -12.24 35.43 -47.35
N TYR A 959 -11.55 34.58 -46.58
CA TYR A 959 -11.68 33.13 -46.71
C TYR A 959 -13.05 32.64 -46.26
N ILE A 960 -13.65 31.78 -47.09
CA ILE A 960 -14.98 31.17 -46.88
C ILE A 960 -14.92 29.78 -46.25
N LYS A 961 -13.71 29.26 -45.98
CA LYS A 961 -13.55 28.00 -45.23
C LYS A 961 -13.61 28.28 -43.73
N PRO A 962 -14.43 27.55 -42.96
CA PRO A 962 -14.57 27.80 -41.52
C PRO A 962 -13.29 27.50 -40.75
N SER A 963 -12.49 26.51 -41.19
CA SER A 963 -11.20 26.18 -40.58
C SER A 963 -10.05 26.65 -41.46
N ILE A 964 -9.11 27.40 -40.87
CA ILE A 964 -7.90 27.89 -41.54
C ILE A 964 -6.69 27.74 -40.61
N SER A 965 -5.56 27.31 -41.18
CA SER A 965 -4.28 27.19 -40.48
C SER A 965 -3.26 28.14 -41.10
N PHE A 966 -2.44 28.77 -40.26
CA PHE A 966 -1.39 29.69 -40.70
C PHE A 966 -0.27 29.76 -39.65
N THR A 967 0.90 30.20 -40.08
CA THR A 967 2.06 30.44 -39.21
C THR A 967 2.03 31.86 -38.68
N LEU A 968 2.19 32.02 -37.37
CA LEU A 968 2.21 33.33 -36.72
C LEU A 968 3.51 34.09 -37.02
N THR A 969 3.45 35.21 -37.75
CA THR A 969 4.60 36.08 -38.02
C THR A 969 4.51 37.45 -37.36
N ASP A 970 3.29 37.95 -37.14
CA ASP A 970 2.98 39.23 -36.51
C ASP A 970 1.70 39.11 -35.69
N ASN A 971 1.37 40.15 -34.91
CA ASN A 971 0.08 40.20 -34.23
C ASN A 971 -1.05 40.11 -35.27
N ILE A 972 -2.03 39.26 -35.00
CA ILE A 972 -3.13 39.00 -35.92
C ILE A 972 -4.49 39.31 -35.29
N ASN A 973 -5.40 39.75 -36.15
CA ASN A 973 -6.82 39.92 -35.86
C ASN A 973 -7.62 39.06 -36.84
N PHE A 974 -8.58 38.29 -36.34
CA PHE A 974 -9.53 37.55 -37.17
C PHE A 974 -10.95 37.72 -36.66
N THR A 975 -11.85 38.09 -37.57
CA THR A 975 -13.27 38.24 -37.31
C THR A 975 -14.07 37.21 -38.11
N ALA A 976 -14.82 36.33 -37.44
CA ALA A 976 -15.72 35.40 -38.10
C ALA A 976 -17.12 36.01 -38.30
N ILE A 977 -17.66 35.90 -39.51
CA ILE A 977 -19.03 36.32 -39.83
C ILE A 977 -19.94 35.11 -39.88
N PHE A 978 -20.99 35.15 -39.06
CA PHE A 978 -22.08 34.18 -39.07
C PHE A 978 -23.39 34.86 -39.48
N GLU A 979 -24.19 34.17 -40.30
CA GLU A 979 -25.54 34.60 -40.70
C GLU A 979 -26.56 33.49 -40.43
N ARG A 980 -27.83 33.87 -40.32
CA ARG A 980 -28.92 32.91 -40.16
C ARG A 980 -29.03 32.05 -41.43
N GLU A 981 -29.24 30.75 -41.26
CA GLU A 981 -29.40 29.80 -42.37
C GLU A 981 -30.57 30.11 -43.29
#